data_AF-A0A6A6C753-F1
#
_entry.id   AF-A0A6A6C753-F1
#
_cell.length_a   1.000
_cell.length_b   1.000
_cell.length_c   1.000
_cell.angle_alpha   90.00
_cell.angle_beta   90.00
_cell.angle_gamma   90.00
#
_symmetry.space_group_name_H-M   'P 1'
#
loop_
_entity.id
_entity.type
_entity.pdbx_description
1 polymer ?
#
loop_
_entity_poly.entity_id
_entity_poly.type
_entity_poly.pdbx_seq_one_letter_code
_entity_poly.pdbx_strand_id
1 'polypeptide(L)'
;MRLLNVKTFEFAEFPNHTRPKYAILSHRWVAGFEATIKDVQKRRNTDGLGFRKVKEFAEYARKHLSVEWIWIDTCCINQENAAELSEAVNLMFEWYFNAEICVAYLKDVESVDDSEEFQQSEWFRRGWTLQELLAPPIVVFVTKTWEVIGNKGAMAHVERIHTTPIGPSLEERIAKITQISEQILNDYRASLSCSVDERLQWMECRITTREEDKYYALYGIFGVTPGANYGEGQDGARRRLMAAIRQQEDSAAQHRERLENISRWLKPPDPFTNHMSARQRHEPQTGAWLLNSRPYKMWKAGSIKCLWIHGKAGCGKTVLSSTAIEDIKMQCNSSSNAVQAFFYFSFSDSEKQSYGSLLRSLLMQLGTKQPALSTLYEAYTKCRQILPGDEELEALLLSCSALHNEIFVHLDALDECPEGHDVRQQLLNSIERLLNNAPNLRILVTSQDIRDIREFAERVDAESMLIAARAVDADIRKYVSTQLSLDRKLSQLDDATKRLLEDTLSQKADGMFRWAYCQLEALKRLKSTKPKSVEAALYALPRTLDGTYERMLCDIQDQDRTEAMVLLRWLAYAHSPLSLGELVEATIVDTTAKGAVDFDNRGGWTDVLEVLAGLVVTDEGTLLSEARDTESESMSSEPLVKRASKHTKARLAHFSVKEYLESQRILASTAKEFHLFPAREHDLLSESCLVYLTHYSDSPAKASTGEDQHTFPLLKYAASSCYRSEALLLLSESRRLDWLLVHRPDFPWLDPFRRIPDVDDAGSSLYYASTVGLRPVAEALIEAGVDVHAKGGRYGNALQAACERGDASVAELLITSGANVNARGGEWGTALQAAAWKGHDHVVKILINAGADIDTEAKPYGTGLQAASWRGHHNVVQMLLDAGAQVNLQAGRSGNALQAASEEGHEQVVRMLLERGAHVNARAVGNPQAVRMLIEAGAHMRSRGDLNLDALLLASETGHHDVVQVLVDHGAVDHDALVTCLALHRAANRGHKKVIEVLLDSVPATSSDPLQWTSILRSVPRWASLAVKARLTHEG
;
A
#
# COMPACT_ATOMS: atom_id res chain seq x y z
N MET A 1 -28.82 -16.05 17.86
CA MET A 1 -28.33 -16.77 19.06
C MET A 1 -29.35 -16.62 20.18
N ARG A 2 -29.65 -17.68 20.92
CA ARG A 2 -30.54 -17.65 22.09
C ARG A 2 -29.75 -17.53 23.39
N LEU A 3 -30.12 -16.60 24.26
CA LEU A 3 -29.49 -16.35 25.55
C LEU A 3 -30.52 -16.47 26.68
N LEU A 4 -30.05 -16.83 27.88
CA LEU A 4 -30.87 -16.93 29.08
C LEU A 4 -30.61 -15.73 29.99
N ASN A 5 -31.69 -15.05 30.41
CA ASN A 5 -31.57 -13.94 31.34
C ASN A 5 -31.30 -14.44 32.77
N VAL A 6 -30.27 -13.89 33.43
CA VAL A 6 -29.83 -14.35 34.76
C VAL A 6 -30.81 -14.06 35.90
N LYS A 7 -31.75 -13.13 35.71
CA LYS A 7 -32.75 -12.73 36.72
C LYS A 7 -34.09 -13.44 36.51
N THR A 8 -34.59 -13.44 35.27
CA THR A 8 -35.94 -13.95 34.96
C THR A 8 -35.96 -15.43 34.58
N PHE A 9 -34.81 -15.99 34.18
CA PHE A 9 -34.71 -17.31 33.54
C PHE A 9 -35.54 -17.43 32.25
N GLU A 10 -35.77 -16.30 31.57
CA GLU A 10 -36.43 -16.26 30.26
C GLU A 10 -35.39 -16.26 29.15
N PHE A 11 -35.74 -16.90 28.03
CA PHE A 11 -34.91 -16.93 26.83
C PHE A 11 -35.24 -15.76 25.92
N ALA A 12 -34.22 -15.16 25.32
CA ALA A 12 -34.36 -14.18 24.25
C ALA A 12 -33.42 -14.50 23.08
N GLU A 13 -33.84 -14.18 21.86
CA GLU A 13 -33.06 -14.37 20.65
C GLU A 13 -32.54 -13.04 20.11
N PHE A 14 -31.26 -13.03 19.74
CA PHE A 14 -30.57 -11.83 19.27
C PHE A 14 -29.95 -12.07 17.88
N PRO A 15 -30.14 -11.13 16.93
CA PRO A 15 -29.35 -11.07 15.70
C PRO A 15 -27.89 -10.67 15.98
N ASN A 16 -26.99 -10.98 15.03
CA ASN A 16 -25.54 -10.77 15.22
C ASN A 16 -25.13 -9.31 15.48
N HIS A 17 -25.82 -8.33 14.88
CA HIS A 17 -25.48 -6.91 14.98
C HIS A 17 -26.03 -6.20 16.24
N THR A 18 -26.89 -6.86 17.02
CA THR A 18 -27.51 -6.28 18.23
C THR A 18 -27.31 -7.17 19.47
N ARG A 19 -26.27 -8.00 19.49
CA ARG A 19 -26.02 -8.96 20.56
C ARG A 19 -25.59 -8.24 21.85
N PRO A 20 -26.22 -8.50 23.01
CA PRO A 20 -25.78 -7.95 24.28
C PRO A 20 -24.51 -8.63 24.78
N LYS A 21 -23.85 -8.05 25.79
CA LYS A 21 -22.76 -8.72 26.53
C LYS A 21 -23.28 -9.97 27.25
N TYR A 22 -22.54 -11.07 27.16
CA TYR A 22 -22.92 -12.35 27.75
C TYR A 22 -21.72 -13.16 28.25
N ALA A 23 -21.98 -14.08 29.18
CA ALA A 23 -21.02 -15.07 29.65
C ALA A 23 -21.43 -16.50 29.25
N ILE A 24 -20.46 -17.39 29.10
CA ILE A 24 -20.68 -18.79 28.75
C ILE A 24 -20.31 -19.70 29.91
N LEU A 25 -21.11 -20.75 30.14
CA LEU A 25 -20.71 -21.89 30.96
C LEU A 25 -20.15 -23.00 30.07
N SER A 26 -18.86 -23.28 30.22
CA SER A 26 -18.23 -24.49 29.70
C SER A 26 -18.32 -25.59 30.76
N HIS A 27 -18.92 -26.74 30.43
CA HIS A 27 -19.12 -27.83 31.39
C HIS A 27 -19.10 -29.23 30.76
N ARG A 28 -18.99 -30.27 31.60
CA ARG A 28 -19.16 -31.66 31.18
C ARG A 28 -20.62 -32.09 31.17
N TRP A 29 -21.06 -32.66 30.05
CA TRP A 29 -22.41 -33.23 29.93
C TRP A 29 -22.48 -34.53 30.71
N VAL A 30 -23.50 -34.66 31.56
CA VAL A 30 -23.84 -35.92 32.20
C VAL A 30 -25.18 -36.41 31.65
N ALA A 31 -25.14 -37.47 30.83
CA ALA A 31 -26.31 -37.97 30.12
C ALA A 31 -27.48 -38.26 31.07
N GLY A 32 -28.63 -37.65 30.81
CA GLY A 32 -29.85 -37.80 31.63
C GLY A 32 -29.92 -36.91 32.88
N PHE A 33 -28.89 -36.10 33.17
CA PHE A 33 -28.84 -35.23 34.35
C PHE A 33 -28.76 -33.73 34.04
N GLU A 34 -28.63 -33.36 32.76
CA GLU A 34 -28.56 -31.97 32.30
C GLU A 34 -29.95 -31.33 32.15
N ALA A 35 -30.05 -30.02 32.39
CA ALA A 35 -31.28 -29.29 32.16
C ALA A 35 -31.45 -28.98 30.67
N THR A 36 -32.57 -29.39 30.08
CA THR A 36 -32.92 -29.06 28.71
C THR A 36 -33.58 -27.69 28.61
N ILE A 37 -33.72 -27.17 27.40
CA ILE A 37 -34.49 -25.94 27.14
C ILE A 37 -35.93 -26.03 27.69
N LYS A 38 -36.57 -27.21 27.58
CA LYS A 38 -37.93 -27.44 28.08
C LYS A 38 -37.98 -27.43 29.62
N ASP A 39 -36.93 -27.92 30.28
CA ASP A 39 -36.85 -27.93 31.74
C ASP A 39 -36.76 -26.51 32.29
N VAL A 40 -35.94 -25.65 31.66
CA VAL A 40 -35.80 -24.24 32.02
C VAL A 40 -37.07 -23.45 31.70
N GLN A 41 -37.62 -23.57 30.48
CA GLN A 41 -38.83 -22.85 30.04
C GLN A 41 -40.06 -23.21 30.88
N LYS A 42 -40.27 -24.51 31.17
CA LYS A 42 -41.45 -25.00 31.88
C LYS A 42 -41.23 -25.16 33.39
N ARG A 43 -40.04 -24.79 33.89
CA ARG A 43 -39.61 -24.99 35.29
C ARG A 43 -39.87 -26.41 35.78
N ARG A 44 -39.46 -27.40 34.98
CA ARG A 44 -39.56 -28.83 35.32
C ARG A 44 -38.23 -29.30 35.91
N ASN A 45 -38.30 -30.35 36.74
CA ASN A 45 -37.12 -31.00 37.32
C ASN A 45 -36.16 -30.02 38.04
N THR A 46 -36.72 -29.03 38.75
CA THR A 46 -35.96 -27.94 39.39
C THR A 46 -35.02 -28.41 40.50
N ASP A 47 -35.30 -29.57 41.10
CA ASP A 47 -34.46 -30.18 42.13
C ASP A 47 -33.30 -31.01 41.53
N GLY A 48 -33.34 -31.25 40.22
CA GLY A 48 -32.34 -32.00 39.47
C GLY A 48 -30.99 -31.27 39.40
N LEU A 49 -29.90 -32.05 39.34
CA LEU A 49 -28.53 -31.55 39.34
C LEU A 49 -28.26 -30.56 38.19
N GLY A 50 -28.79 -30.81 36.99
CA GLY A 50 -28.64 -29.92 35.83
C GLY A 50 -29.31 -28.55 36.04
N PHE A 51 -30.54 -28.52 36.55
CA PHE A 51 -31.23 -27.24 36.80
C PHE A 51 -30.54 -26.45 37.91
N ARG A 52 -30.07 -27.15 38.95
CA ARG A 52 -29.27 -26.55 40.02
C ARG A 52 -28.01 -25.89 39.48
N LYS A 53 -27.26 -26.56 38.58
CA LYS A 53 -26.08 -26.01 37.92
C LYS A 53 -26.40 -24.74 37.10
N VAL A 54 -27.50 -24.74 36.35
CA VAL A 54 -27.97 -23.54 35.62
C VAL A 54 -28.26 -22.39 36.58
N LYS A 55 -28.93 -22.68 37.70
CA LYS A 55 -29.26 -21.69 38.73
C LYS A 55 -28.01 -21.13 39.41
N GLU A 56 -27.09 -22.00 39.79
CA GLU A 56 -25.81 -21.62 40.41
C GLU A 56 -24.97 -20.78 39.46
N PHE A 57 -24.94 -21.10 38.16
CA PHE A 57 -24.25 -20.26 37.17
C PHE A 57 -24.88 -18.87 37.04
N ALA A 58 -26.22 -18.79 37.00
CA ALA A 58 -26.92 -17.52 36.96
C ALA A 58 -26.71 -16.69 38.24
N GLU A 59 -26.56 -17.34 39.40
CA GLU A 59 -26.18 -16.69 40.67
C GLU A 59 -24.73 -16.21 40.64
N TYR A 60 -23.81 -17.03 40.15
CA TYR A 60 -22.41 -16.67 39.97
C TYR A 60 -22.28 -15.46 39.03
N ALA A 61 -22.95 -15.50 37.88
CA ALA A 61 -22.98 -14.41 36.92
C ALA A 61 -23.51 -13.12 37.57
N ARG A 62 -24.63 -13.17 38.31
CA ARG A 62 -25.17 -11.99 39.00
C ARG A 62 -24.24 -11.39 40.06
N LYS A 63 -23.52 -12.24 40.79
CA LYS A 63 -22.66 -11.80 41.89
C LYS A 63 -21.30 -11.29 41.41
N HIS A 64 -20.75 -11.94 40.40
CA HIS A 64 -19.34 -11.78 40.03
C HIS A 64 -19.13 -11.24 38.62
N LEU A 65 -20.11 -11.36 37.71
CA LEU A 65 -19.98 -10.94 36.32
C LEU A 65 -20.90 -9.73 36.03
N SER A 66 -20.39 -8.73 35.30
CA SER A 66 -21.20 -7.58 34.90
C SER A 66 -22.02 -7.87 33.63
N VAL A 67 -22.75 -9.00 33.60
CA VAL A 67 -23.57 -9.44 32.45
C VAL A 67 -24.98 -9.82 32.89
N GLU A 68 -25.97 -9.49 32.05
CA GLU A 68 -27.37 -9.87 32.30
C GLU A 68 -27.79 -11.15 31.56
N TRP A 69 -26.96 -11.60 30.64
CA TRP A 69 -27.24 -12.72 29.75
C TRP A 69 -26.17 -13.79 29.88
N ILE A 70 -26.60 -15.05 29.93
CA ILE A 70 -25.73 -16.20 29.96
C ILE A 70 -26.10 -17.17 28.84
N TRP A 71 -25.12 -17.97 28.42
CA TRP A 71 -25.31 -19.04 27.47
C TRP A 71 -24.77 -20.35 28.03
N ILE A 72 -25.56 -21.41 27.85
CA ILE A 72 -25.27 -22.77 28.28
C ILE A 72 -25.78 -23.68 27.15
N ASP A 73 -24.89 -24.46 26.56
CA ASP A 73 -25.19 -25.33 25.42
C ASP A 73 -26.35 -26.31 25.67
N THR A 74 -26.48 -26.84 26.88
CA THR A 74 -27.53 -27.83 27.23
C THR A 74 -28.96 -27.26 27.25
N CYS A 75 -29.13 -25.98 27.57
CA CYS A 75 -30.46 -25.37 27.70
C CYS A 75 -30.72 -24.21 26.74
N CYS A 76 -29.69 -23.62 26.12
CA CYS A 76 -29.86 -22.53 25.15
C CYS A 76 -30.04 -23.04 23.71
N ILE A 77 -29.59 -24.26 23.41
CA ILE A 77 -29.79 -24.93 22.12
C ILE A 77 -30.95 -25.93 22.26
N ASN A 78 -31.88 -25.93 21.30
CA ASN A 78 -32.87 -26.98 21.16
C ASN A 78 -32.26 -28.20 20.47
N GLN A 79 -31.76 -29.14 21.27
CA GLN A 79 -31.08 -30.35 20.79
C GLN A 79 -32.01 -31.32 20.02
N GLU A 80 -33.33 -31.21 20.19
CA GLU A 80 -34.30 -32.01 19.42
C GLU A 80 -34.49 -31.49 17.99
N ASN A 81 -34.11 -30.24 17.73
CA ASN A 81 -34.18 -29.64 16.40
C ASN A 81 -32.83 -29.78 15.70
N ALA A 82 -32.74 -30.73 14.75
CA ALA A 82 -31.52 -31.01 14.01
C ALA A 82 -30.97 -29.78 13.23
N ALA A 83 -31.83 -28.89 12.74
CA ALA A 83 -31.40 -27.69 12.04
C ALA A 83 -30.74 -26.67 12.99
N GLU A 84 -31.37 -26.43 14.14
CA GLU A 84 -30.84 -25.54 15.17
C GLU A 84 -29.54 -26.09 15.76
N LEU A 85 -29.47 -27.41 16.00
CA LEU A 85 -28.27 -28.07 16.49
C LEU A 85 -27.11 -27.95 15.48
N SER A 86 -27.38 -28.16 14.19
CA SER A 86 -26.38 -28.00 13.14
C SER A 86 -25.89 -26.56 13.02
N GLU A 87 -26.79 -25.58 13.06
CA GLU A 87 -26.43 -24.16 13.05
C GLU A 87 -25.59 -23.78 14.29
N ALA A 88 -25.99 -24.25 15.48
CA ALA A 88 -25.26 -23.99 16.72
C ALA A 88 -23.83 -24.58 16.68
N VAL A 89 -23.66 -25.80 16.15
CA VAL A 89 -22.33 -26.41 15.97
C VAL A 89 -21.48 -25.59 15.00
N ASN A 90 -22.08 -25.08 13.92
CA ASN A 90 -21.37 -24.27 12.94
C ASN A 90 -20.91 -22.91 13.49
N LEU A 91 -21.63 -22.35 14.47
CA LEU A 91 -21.34 -21.05 15.06
C LEU A 91 -20.66 -21.13 16.43
N MET A 92 -20.37 -22.33 16.93
CA MET A 92 -19.89 -22.55 18.30
C MET A 92 -18.63 -21.75 18.62
N PHE A 93 -17.61 -21.82 17.75
CA PHE A 93 -16.38 -21.05 17.91
C PHE A 93 -16.63 -19.55 17.98
N GLU A 94 -17.49 -19.02 17.10
CA GLU A 94 -17.86 -17.61 17.08
C GLU A 94 -18.59 -17.19 18.36
N TRP A 95 -19.41 -18.07 18.93
CA TRP A 95 -20.10 -17.80 20.20
C TRP A 95 -19.11 -17.71 21.35
N TYR A 96 -18.12 -18.59 21.42
CA TYR A 96 -17.05 -18.52 22.42
C TYR A 96 -16.13 -17.31 22.22
N PHE A 97 -15.76 -17.01 20.97
CA PHE A 97 -14.88 -15.89 20.63
C PHE A 97 -15.48 -14.52 21.00
N ASN A 98 -16.80 -14.37 20.87
CA ASN A 98 -17.50 -13.13 21.17
C ASN A 98 -18.04 -13.04 22.61
N ALA A 99 -17.84 -14.06 23.44
CA ALA A 99 -18.23 -14.00 24.84
C ALA A 99 -17.35 -13.02 25.61
N GLU A 100 -17.90 -12.35 26.62
CA GLU A 100 -17.09 -11.52 27.51
C GLU A 100 -16.19 -12.38 28.38
N ILE A 101 -16.77 -13.43 28.96
CA ILE A 101 -16.10 -14.36 29.86
C ILE A 101 -16.66 -15.77 29.63
N CYS A 102 -15.78 -16.76 29.55
CA CYS A 102 -16.11 -18.17 29.64
C CYS A 102 -15.80 -18.68 31.06
N VAL A 103 -16.74 -19.38 31.69
CA VAL A 103 -16.54 -20.02 32.99
C VAL A 103 -16.43 -21.52 32.78
N ALA A 104 -15.24 -22.08 33.04
CA ALA A 104 -14.96 -23.50 32.95
C ALA A 104 -15.26 -24.18 34.30
N TYR A 105 -16.35 -24.93 34.35
CA TYR A 105 -16.79 -25.66 35.54
C TYR A 105 -16.11 -27.03 35.62
N LEU A 106 -15.17 -27.18 36.56
CA LEU A 106 -14.38 -28.38 36.77
C LEU A 106 -15.04 -29.27 37.84
N LYS A 107 -15.87 -30.22 37.41
CA LYS A 107 -16.63 -31.11 38.29
C LYS A 107 -15.72 -32.03 39.14
N ASP A 108 -14.53 -32.32 38.65
CA ASP A 108 -13.55 -33.25 39.19
C ASP A 108 -12.49 -32.59 40.07
N VAL A 109 -12.57 -31.27 40.29
CA VAL A 109 -11.68 -30.54 41.20
C VAL A 109 -12.46 -30.14 42.44
N GLU A 110 -12.00 -30.61 43.61
CA GLU A 110 -12.66 -30.37 44.89
C GLU A 110 -12.14 -29.13 45.61
N SER A 111 -10.83 -28.90 45.57
CA SER A 111 -10.15 -27.83 46.31
C SER A 111 -9.35 -26.91 45.39
N VAL A 112 -9.30 -25.62 45.73
CA VAL A 112 -8.48 -24.61 45.02
C VAL A 112 -6.97 -24.84 45.25
N ASP A 113 -6.60 -25.46 46.37
CA ASP A 113 -5.19 -25.68 46.74
C ASP A 113 -4.56 -26.91 46.08
N ASP A 114 -5.37 -27.80 45.48
CA ASP A 114 -4.88 -29.03 44.87
C ASP A 114 -4.49 -28.81 43.40
N SER A 115 -3.20 -28.51 43.18
CA SER A 115 -2.66 -28.32 41.84
C SER A 115 -2.64 -29.61 41.00
N GLU A 116 -2.69 -30.79 41.61
CA GLU A 116 -2.66 -32.06 40.89
C GLU A 116 -4.03 -32.38 40.31
N GLU A 117 -5.11 -32.18 41.08
CA GLU A 117 -6.50 -32.30 40.60
C GLU A 117 -6.77 -31.39 39.40
N PHE A 118 -6.33 -30.13 39.45
CA PHE A 118 -6.49 -29.20 38.33
C PHE A 118 -5.77 -29.66 37.06
N GLN A 119 -4.51 -30.11 37.18
CA GLN A 119 -3.72 -30.58 36.04
C GLN A 119 -4.27 -31.87 35.42
N GLN A 120 -4.87 -32.73 36.25
CA GLN A 120 -5.44 -34.00 35.82
C GLN A 120 -6.90 -33.90 35.37
N SER A 121 -7.50 -32.70 35.46
CA SER A 121 -8.92 -32.52 35.14
C SER A 121 -9.24 -33.01 33.73
N GLU A 122 -10.32 -33.77 33.61
CA GLU A 122 -10.84 -34.29 32.36
C GLU A 122 -11.21 -33.16 31.38
N TRP A 123 -11.46 -31.95 31.88
CA TRP A 123 -11.77 -30.79 31.06
C TRP A 123 -10.66 -30.49 30.04
N PHE A 124 -9.39 -30.55 30.46
CA PHE A 124 -8.25 -30.34 29.56
C PHE A 124 -8.04 -31.46 28.56
N ARG A 125 -8.50 -32.68 28.88
CA ARG A 125 -8.38 -33.86 28.01
C ARG A 125 -9.51 -33.98 27.00
N ARG A 126 -10.60 -33.21 27.09
CA ARG A 126 -11.72 -33.35 26.16
C ARG A 126 -11.44 -32.61 24.84
N GLY A 127 -11.87 -33.16 23.69
CA GLY A 127 -11.61 -32.51 22.40
C GLY A 127 -12.28 -31.14 22.24
N TRP A 128 -13.59 -31.06 22.43
CA TRP A 128 -14.38 -29.83 22.20
C TRP A 128 -13.98 -28.66 23.11
N THR A 129 -13.46 -28.92 24.31
CA THR A 129 -12.98 -27.88 25.24
C THR A 129 -11.76 -27.13 24.71
N LEU A 130 -11.12 -27.59 23.62
CA LEU A 130 -10.05 -26.84 22.96
C LEU A 130 -10.56 -25.50 22.43
N GLN A 131 -11.73 -25.47 21.78
CA GLN A 131 -12.34 -24.22 21.33
C GLN A 131 -12.75 -23.34 22.50
N GLU A 132 -13.27 -23.97 23.57
CA GLU A 132 -13.71 -23.28 24.79
C GLU A 132 -12.55 -22.68 25.60
N LEU A 133 -11.37 -23.27 25.47
CA LEU A 133 -10.12 -22.74 26.03
C LEU A 133 -9.58 -21.58 25.18
N LEU A 134 -9.52 -21.77 23.85
CA LEU A 134 -8.79 -20.87 22.97
C LEU A 134 -9.61 -19.66 22.52
N ALA A 135 -10.85 -19.87 22.10
CA ALA A 135 -11.65 -18.83 21.47
C ALA A 135 -11.99 -17.67 22.42
N PRO A 136 -12.40 -17.90 23.69
CA PRO A 136 -12.74 -16.79 24.57
C PRO A 136 -11.52 -15.95 24.94
N PRO A 137 -11.67 -14.62 25.02
CA PRO A 137 -10.61 -13.73 25.48
C PRO A 137 -10.27 -13.99 26.95
N ILE A 138 -11.26 -14.34 27.77
CA ILE A 138 -11.06 -14.67 29.18
C ILE A 138 -11.75 -16.01 29.51
N VAL A 139 -11.01 -16.92 30.15
CA VAL A 139 -11.55 -18.15 30.73
C VAL A 139 -11.28 -18.15 32.23
N VAL A 140 -12.32 -18.35 33.05
CA VAL A 140 -12.22 -18.46 34.52
C VAL A 140 -12.50 -19.90 34.92
N PHE A 141 -11.58 -20.51 35.67
CA PHE A 141 -11.69 -21.90 36.11
C PHE A 141 -12.28 -21.95 37.52
N VAL A 142 -13.35 -22.73 37.70
CA VAL A 142 -14.03 -22.89 39.00
C VAL A 142 -14.14 -24.36 39.39
N THR A 143 -14.07 -24.63 40.69
CA THR A 143 -14.26 -25.98 41.28
C THR A 143 -15.73 -26.42 41.20
N LYS A 144 -16.01 -27.67 41.60
CA LYS A 144 -17.39 -28.18 41.74
C LYS A 144 -18.27 -27.37 42.71
N THR A 145 -17.65 -26.60 43.62
CA THR A 145 -18.32 -25.74 44.61
C THR A 145 -18.36 -24.26 44.20
N TRP A 146 -18.00 -23.93 42.95
CA TRP A 146 -17.94 -22.58 42.39
C TRP A 146 -16.85 -21.67 42.99
N GLU A 147 -15.80 -22.26 43.56
CA GLU A 147 -14.63 -21.50 44.04
C GLU A 147 -13.66 -21.24 42.87
N VAL A 148 -13.11 -20.02 42.80
CA VAL A 148 -12.26 -19.58 41.70
C VAL A 148 -10.83 -20.07 41.88
N ILE A 149 -10.35 -20.85 40.91
CA ILE A 149 -8.98 -21.39 40.89
C ILE A 149 -8.02 -20.38 40.28
N GLY A 150 -8.44 -19.74 39.18
CA GLY A 150 -7.64 -18.79 38.41
C GLY A 150 -8.20 -18.58 37.02
N ASN A 151 -7.41 -17.95 36.15
CA ASN A 151 -7.87 -17.52 34.83
C ASN A 151 -6.84 -17.70 33.71
N LYS A 152 -7.34 -17.52 32.49
CA LYS A 152 -6.58 -17.34 31.24
C LYS A 152 -7.04 -16.05 30.56
N GLY A 153 -6.09 -15.23 30.10
CA GLY A 153 -6.27 -14.06 29.22
C GLY A 153 -6.62 -12.75 29.93
N ALA A 154 -6.72 -12.73 31.26
CA ALA A 154 -7.15 -11.54 31.99
C ALA A 154 -6.18 -10.36 31.88
N MET A 155 -4.87 -10.62 31.87
CA MET A 155 -3.84 -9.57 31.79
C MET A 155 -3.89 -8.81 30.47
N ALA A 156 -4.25 -9.48 29.37
CA ALA A 156 -4.38 -8.86 28.06
C ALA A 156 -5.70 -8.07 27.88
N HIS A 157 -6.67 -8.27 28.79
CA HIS A 157 -8.03 -7.76 28.65
C HIS A 157 -8.56 -7.10 29.94
N VAL A 158 -7.69 -6.32 30.62
CA VAL A 158 -8.01 -5.63 31.89
C VAL A 158 -9.28 -4.76 31.79
N GLU A 159 -9.53 -4.15 30.63
CA GLU A 159 -10.71 -3.34 30.36
C GLU A 159 -12.05 -4.12 30.46
N ARG A 160 -12.02 -5.45 30.44
CA ARG A 160 -13.23 -6.28 30.57
C ARG A 160 -13.49 -6.73 32.01
N ILE A 161 -12.58 -6.42 32.93
CA ILE A 161 -12.60 -6.89 34.32
C ILE A 161 -12.81 -5.68 35.22
N HIS A 162 -14.06 -5.41 35.59
CA HIS A 162 -14.40 -4.24 36.41
C HIS A 162 -14.66 -4.55 37.89
N THR A 163 -15.02 -5.80 38.23
CA THR A 163 -15.42 -6.17 39.60
C THR A 163 -15.21 -7.66 39.97
N THR A 164 -14.64 -8.48 39.09
CA THR A 164 -14.68 -9.95 39.21
C THR A 164 -13.43 -10.51 39.92
N PRO A 165 -13.56 -11.29 41.01
CA PRO A 165 -12.45 -12.10 41.52
C PRO A 165 -12.19 -13.25 40.54
N ILE A 166 -11.18 -13.10 39.67
CA ILE A 166 -10.82 -14.06 38.61
C ILE A 166 -9.58 -14.90 38.97
N GLY A 167 -9.09 -14.79 40.21
CA GLY A 167 -7.93 -15.54 40.70
C GLY A 167 -6.63 -15.22 39.98
N PRO A 168 -5.55 -15.97 40.24
CA PRO A 168 -4.25 -15.81 39.58
C PRO A 168 -4.30 -16.21 38.10
N SER A 169 -3.35 -15.66 37.33
CA SER A 169 -3.07 -16.08 35.95
C SER A 169 -2.51 -17.52 35.95
N LEU A 170 -3.03 -18.37 35.06
CA LEU A 170 -2.71 -19.80 34.98
C LEU A 170 -2.06 -20.19 33.63
N GLU A 171 -1.72 -19.23 32.76
CA GLU A 171 -1.23 -19.44 31.41
C GLU A 171 -0.01 -20.36 31.37
N GLU A 172 1.01 -20.15 32.21
CA GLU A 172 2.19 -21.03 32.29
C GLU A 172 1.80 -22.48 32.66
N ARG A 173 0.86 -22.65 33.59
CA ARG A 173 0.37 -23.97 34.03
C ARG A 173 -0.42 -24.65 32.91
N ILE A 174 -1.32 -23.90 32.26
CA ILE A 174 -2.13 -24.39 31.14
C ILE A 174 -1.24 -24.72 29.94
N ALA A 175 -0.19 -23.95 29.69
CA ALA A 175 0.79 -24.22 28.63
C ALA A 175 1.48 -25.57 28.85
N LYS A 176 1.89 -25.87 30.09
CA LYS A 176 2.47 -27.18 30.44
C LYS A 176 1.49 -28.34 30.25
N ILE A 177 0.19 -28.14 30.54
CA ILE A 177 -0.85 -29.17 30.38
C ILE A 177 -1.16 -29.41 28.90
N THR A 178 -1.30 -28.34 28.12
CA THR A 178 -1.88 -28.37 26.77
C THR A 178 -0.85 -28.32 25.64
N GLN A 179 0.41 -28.01 25.96
CA GLN A 179 1.48 -27.73 24.99
C GLN A 179 1.19 -26.53 24.07
N ILE A 180 0.32 -25.63 24.51
CA ILE A 180 -0.01 -24.38 23.79
C ILE A 180 0.74 -23.23 24.45
N SER A 181 1.41 -22.40 23.66
CA SER A 181 2.23 -21.31 24.20
C SER A 181 1.42 -20.26 24.96
N GLU A 182 2.04 -19.63 25.95
CA GLU A 182 1.42 -18.56 26.75
C GLU A 182 0.96 -17.38 25.88
N GLN A 183 1.65 -17.10 24.76
CA GLN A 183 1.25 -16.04 23.84
C GLN A 183 -0.13 -16.30 23.23
N ILE A 184 -0.40 -17.55 22.83
CA ILE A 184 -1.68 -17.97 22.24
C ILE A 184 -2.77 -18.06 23.31
N LEU A 185 -2.39 -18.48 24.52
CA LEU A 185 -3.29 -18.45 25.67
C LEU A 185 -3.62 -17.03 26.12
N ASN A 186 -2.80 -16.02 25.84
CA ASN A 186 -3.16 -14.63 26.11
C ASN A 186 -4.03 -14.05 25.00
N ASP A 187 -3.68 -14.26 23.74
CA ASP A 187 -4.46 -13.84 22.58
C ASP A 187 -4.43 -14.93 21.50
N TYR A 188 -5.60 -15.53 21.24
CA TYR A 188 -5.77 -16.55 20.21
C TYR A 188 -5.28 -16.12 18.83
N ARG A 189 -5.28 -14.82 18.51
CA ARG A 189 -4.79 -14.29 17.23
C ARG A 189 -3.31 -14.60 16.97
N ALA A 190 -2.51 -14.82 18.04
CA ALA A 190 -1.13 -15.26 17.91
C ALA A 190 -1.01 -16.65 17.23
N SER A 191 -2.08 -17.45 17.21
CA SER A 191 -2.12 -18.73 16.48
C SER A 191 -1.95 -18.60 14.97
N LEU A 192 -2.18 -17.41 14.39
CA LEU A 192 -2.07 -17.17 12.95
C LEU A 192 -0.64 -17.31 12.41
N SER A 193 0.37 -17.21 13.28
CA SER A 193 1.78 -17.46 12.93
C SER A 193 2.21 -18.92 13.11
N CYS A 194 1.38 -19.77 13.71
CA CYS A 194 1.69 -21.19 13.91
C CYS A 194 1.49 -21.98 12.61
N SER A 195 2.29 -23.02 12.43
CA SER A 195 2.12 -23.94 11.30
C SER A 195 0.81 -24.73 11.43
N VAL A 196 0.30 -25.24 10.30
CA VAL A 196 -0.87 -26.13 10.29
C VAL A 196 -0.62 -27.34 11.19
N ASP A 197 0.57 -27.95 11.09
CA ASP A 197 0.94 -29.13 11.88
C ASP A 197 0.97 -28.85 13.39
N GLU A 198 1.52 -27.71 13.80
CA GLU A 198 1.53 -27.30 15.21
C GLU A 198 0.11 -27.15 15.79
N ARG A 199 -0.82 -26.58 15.01
CA ARG A 199 -2.22 -26.41 15.44
C ARG A 199 -2.99 -27.72 15.43
N LEU A 200 -2.64 -28.66 14.53
CA LEU A 200 -3.18 -30.02 14.55
C LEU A 200 -2.73 -30.79 15.81
N GLN A 201 -1.49 -30.56 16.28
CA GLN A 201 -0.94 -31.21 17.47
C GLN A 201 -1.69 -30.87 18.77
N TRP A 202 -2.38 -29.74 18.85
CA TRP A 202 -3.17 -29.36 20.03
C TRP A 202 -4.31 -30.32 20.38
N MET A 203 -4.67 -31.21 19.44
CA MET A 203 -5.63 -32.28 19.64
C MET A 203 -5.01 -33.62 20.04
N GLU A 204 -3.69 -33.80 19.94
CA GLU A 204 -3.03 -35.10 20.19
C GLU A 204 -3.17 -35.57 21.64
N CYS A 205 -3.17 -34.66 22.61
CA CYS A 205 -3.36 -34.99 24.02
C CYS A 205 -4.84 -35.04 24.46
N ARG A 206 -5.79 -35.01 23.51
CA ARG A 206 -7.23 -34.92 23.78
C ARG A 206 -8.00 -36.15 23.31
N ILE A 207 -9.07 -36.46 24.03
CA ILE A 207 -9.97 -37.60 23.86
C ILE A 207 -11.33 -37.07 23.38
N THR A 208 -11.91 -37.73 22.38
CA THR A 208 -13.23 -37.44 21.85
C THR A 208 -14.16 -38.65 21.94
N THR A 209 -15.47 -38.40 21.99
CA THR A 209 -16.47 -39.47 22.04
C THR A 209 -16.58 -40.20 20.70
N ARG A 210 -16.51 -39.46 19.58
CA ARG A 210 -16.36 -40.02 18.24
C ARG A 210 -14.98 -39.68 17.69
N GLU A 211 -14.38 -40.59 16.93
CA GLU A 211 -13.08 -40.36 16.28
C GLU A 211 -13.07 -39.17 15.32
N GLU A 212 -14.22 -38.84 14.71
CA GLU A 212 -14.36 -37.71 13.80
C GLU A 212 -14.37 -36.33 14.51
N ASP A 213 -14.79 -36.29 15.77
CA ASP A 213 -14.91 -35.06 16.56
C ASP A 213 -13.56 -34.37 16.76
N LYS A 214 -12.45 -35.13 16.69
CA LYS A 214 -11.11 -34.54 16.83
C LYS A 214 -10.81 -33.54 15.71
N TYR A 215 -11.36 -33.78 14.52
CA TYR A 215 -11.25 -32.85 13.40
C TYR A 215 -12.28 -31.75 13.53
N TYR A 216 -13.55 -32.04 13.87
CA TYR A 216 -14.58 -31.01 14.06
C TYR A 216 -14.21 -29.97 15.12
N ALA A 217 -13.53 -30.37 16.20
CA ALA A 217 -12.99 -29.45 17.20
C ALA A 217 -11.96 -28.46 16.61
N LEU A 218 -11.29 -28.81 15.51
CA LEU A 218 -10.31 -27.96 14.82
C LEU A 218 -10.94 -27.04 13.77
N TYR A 219 -12.18 -27.28 13.32
CA TYR A 219 -12.81 -26.47 12.26
C TYR A 219 -12.88 -24.99 12.63
N GLY A 220 -13.43 -24.67 13.80
CA GLY A 220 -13.49 -23.29 14.30
C GLY A 220 -12.11 -22.65 14.48
N ILE A 221 -11.12 -23.44 14.89
CA ILE A 221 -9.74 -23.01 15.03
C ILE A 221 -9.21 -22.55 13.66
N PHE A 222 -9.33 -23.39 12.63
CA PHE A 222 -8.93 -23.03 11.27
C PHE A 222 -9.90 -22.08 10.53
N GLY A 223 -10.93 -21.54 11.20
CA GLY A 223 -11.91 -20.65 10.56
C GLY A 223 -12.72 -21.34 9.46
N VAL A 224 -12.92 -22.66 9.57
CA VAL A 224 -13.69 -23.49 8.64
C VAL A 224 -15.02 -23.85 9.30
N THR A 225 -16.13 -23.76 8.60
CA THR A 225 -17.44 -24.21 9.12
C THR A 225 -17.69 -25.70 8.82
N PRO A 226 -18.10 -26.51 9.81
CA PRO A 226 -18.44 -27.93 9.62
C PRO A 226 -19.51 -28.22 8.55
N GLY A 227 -20.46 -27.33 8.30
CA GLY A 227 -21.58 -27.53 7.37
C GLY A 227 -22.59 -28.59 7.86
N ALA A 228 -23.39 -29.14 6.93
CA ALA A 228 -24.42 -30.14 7.24
C ALA A 228 -23.89 -31.60 7.31
N ASN A 229 -22.59 -31.83 7.09
CA ASN A 229 -22.01 -33.16 6.87
C ASN A 229 -21.49 -33.84 8.15
N TYR A 230 -22.04 -33.51 9.32
CA TYR A 230 -21.67 -34.14 10.59
C TYR A 230 -22.03 -35.64 10.58
N GLY A 231 -21.07 -36.52 10.88
CA GLY A 231 -21.23 -37.98 10.79
C GLY A 231 -20.61 -38.66 9.56
N GLU A 232 -19.79 -37.95 8.76
CA GLU A 232 -19.10 -38.50 7.59
C GLU A 232 -17.88 -39.40 7.88
N GLY A 233 -17.58 -39.66 9.16
CA GLY A 233 -16.44 -40.45 9.59
C GLY A 233 -15.14 -39.65 9.63
N GLN A 234 -14.16 -40.22 10.34
CA GLN A 234 -12.89 -39.58 10.66
C GLN A 234 -12.12 -39.10 9.41
N ASP A 235 -11.98 -39.97 8.41
CA ASP A 235 -11.21 -39.66 7.20
C ASP A 235 -11.91 -38.61 6.33
N GLY A 236 -13.25 -38.60 6.31
CA GLY A 236 -14.05 -37.57 5.65
C GLY A 236 -13.82 -36.20 6.30
N ALA A 237 -13.96 -36.13 7.62
CA ALA A 237 -13.79 -34.91 8.40
C ALA A 237 -12.38 -34.33 8.27
N ARG A 238 -11.35 -35.19 8.32
CA ARG A 238 -9.94 -34.79 8.08
C ARG A 238 -9.75 -34.26 6.67
N ARG A 239 -10.16 -35.01 5.65
CA ARG A 239 -9.93 -34.66 4.24
C ARG A 239 -10.55 -33.32 3.91
N ARG A 240 -11.76 -33.06 4.38
CA ARG A 240 -12.48 -31.79 4.16
C ARG A 240 -11.83 -30.62 4.90
N LEU A 241 -11.37 -30.82 6.14
CA LEU A 241 -10.63 -29.79 6.87
C LEU A 241 -9.34 -29.43 6.12
N MET A 242 -8.56 -30.43 5.74
CA MET A 242 -7.31 -30.22 5.00
C MET A 242 -7.55 -29.60 3.61
N ALA A 243 -8.64 -29.95 2.92
CA ALA A 243 -9.01 -29.32 1.66
C ALA A 243 -9.39 -27.84 1.83
N ALA A 244 -10.13 -27.51 2.89
CA ALA A 244 -10.48 -26.12 3.20
C ALA A 244 -9.24 -25.28 3.56
N ILE A 245 -8.31 -25.85 4.36
CA ILE A 245 -7.04 -25.20 4.69
C ILE A 245 -6.23 -24.94 3.42
N ARG A 246 -6.06 -25.96 2.55
CA ARG A 246 -5.35 -25.79 1.28
C ARG A 246 -6.01 -24.76 0.38
N GLN A 247 -7.34 -24.74 0.30
CA GLN A 247 -8.06 -23.73 -0.49
C GLN A 247 -7.85 -22.31 0.06
N GLN A 248 -7.80 -22.13 1.38
CA GLN A 248 -7.46 -20.85 2.01
C GLN A 248 -6.01 -20.45 1.71
N GLU A 249 -5.06 -21.39 1.81
CA GLU A 249 -3.65 -21.17 1.48
C GLU A 249 -3.44 -20.84 0.01
N ASP A 250 -4.08 -21.57 -0.91
CA ASP A 250 -4.05 -21.34 -2.36
C ASP A 250 -4.64 -19.98 -2.73
N SER A 251 -5.78 -19.62 -2.12
CA SER A 251 -6.41 -18.31 -2.29
C SER A 251 -5.52 -17.18 -1.76
N ALA A 252 -4.90 -17.37 -0.59
CA ALA A 252 -3.97 -16.40 -0.01
C ALA A 252 -2.66 -16.30 -0.82
N ALA A 253 -2.16 -17.40 -1.37
CA ALA A 253 -1.01 -17.43 -2.27
C ALA A 253 -1.32 -16.68 -3.56
N GLN A 254 -2.48 -16.96 -4.18
CA GLN A 254 -2.93 -16.25 -5.37
C GLN A 254 -3.14 -14.75 -5.10
N HIS A 255 -3.70 -14.40 -3.93
CA HIS A 255 -3.88 -13.02 -3.52
C HIS A 255 -2.52 -12.29 -3.38
N ARG A 256 -1.55 -12.91 -2.71
CA ARG A 256 -0.18 -12.37 -2.59
C ARG A 256 0.50 -12.21 -3.95
N GLU A 257 0.43 -13.22 -4.80
CA GLU A 257 1.01 -13.18 -6.15
C GLU A 257 0.42 -12.03 -6.98
N ARG A 258 -0.90 -11.82 -6.94
CA ARG A 258 -1.56 -10.69 -7.62
C ARG A 258 -1.07 -9.34 -7.09
N LEU A 259 -1.00 -9.19 -5.77
CA LEU A 259 -0.50 -7.96 -5.13
C LEU A 259 0.96 -7.67 -5.51
N GLU A 260 1.82 -8.70 -5.54
CA GLU A 260 3.21 -8.53 -5.95
C GLU A 260 3.33 -8.13 -7.42
N ASN A 261 2.54 -8.73 -8.31
CA ASN A 261 2.51 -8.37 -9.72
C ASN A 261 2.06 -6.92 -9.91
N ILE A 262 1.01 -6.49 -9.20
CA ILE A 262 0.52 -5.09 -9.23
C ILE A 262 1.57 -4.13 -8.64
N SER A 263 2.22 -4.49 -7.53
CA SER A 263 3.26 -3.69 -6.90
C SER A 263 4.46 -3.49 -7.84
N ARG A 264 4.92 -4.55 -8.51
CA ARG A 264 5.99 -4.48 -9.51
C ARG A 264 5.60 -3.62 -10.73
N TRP A 265 4.32 -3.63 -11.10
CA TRP A 265 3.78 -2.83 -12.20
C TRP A 265 3.67 -1.34 -11.85
N LEU A 266 3.02 -1.00 -10.73
CA LEU A 266 2.82 0.39 -10.30
C LEU A 266 4.09 1.04 -9.75
N LYS A 267 5.02 0.24 -9.20
CA LYS A 267 6.20 0.71 -8.45
C LYS A 267 5.85 1.87 -7.49
N PRO A 268 4.91 1.65 -6.57
CA PRO A 268 4.39 2.73 -5.73
C PRO A 268 5.50 3.24 -4.79
N PRO A 269 5.62 4.57 -4.60
CA PRO A 269 6.46 5.11 -3.54
C PRO A 269 5.99 4.58 -2.18
N ASP A 270 6.93 4.17 -1.33
CA ASP A 270 6.62 3.60 -0.02
C ASP A 270 6.26 4.68 1.02
N PRO A 271 4.99 4.77 1.47
CA PRO A 271 4.61 5.70 2.52
C PRO A 271 4.82 5.12 3.93
N PHE A 272 5.04 3.81 4.06
CA PHE A 272 5.08 3.12 5.35
C PHE A 272 6.35 3.43 6.13
N THR A 273 7.50 3.60 5.47
CA THR A 273 8.74 4.03 6.14
C THR A 273 8.56 5.35 6.89
N ASN A 274 7.92 6.35 6.26
CA ASN A 274 7.65 7.64 6.89
C ASN A 274 6.68 7.49 8.07
N HIS A 275 5.62 6.70 7.89
CA HIS A 275 4.65 6.43 8.94
C HIS A 275 5.29 5.76 10.16
N MET A 276 6.10 4.71 9.96
CA MET A 276 6.80 4.00 11.02
C MET A 276 7.78 4.90 11.78
N SER A 277 8.56 5.71 11.05
CA SER A 277 9.44 6.72 11.65
C SER A 277 8.68 7.76 12.48
N ALA A 278 7.48 8.16 12.03
CA ALA A 278 6.62 9.07 12.79
C ALA A 278 6.04 8.39 14.05
N ARG A 279 5.65 7.11 13.95
CA ARG A 279 5.16 6.31 15.09
C ARG A 279 6.23 6.07 16.15
N GLN A 280 7.48 5.83 15.76
CA GLN A 280 8.59 5.67 16.70
C GLN A 280 8.89 6.95 17.49
N ARG A 281 8.64 8.12 16.88
CA ARG A 281 8.79 9.44 17.51
C ARG A 281 7.57 9.85 18.35
N HIS A 282 6.47 9.11 18.28
CA HIS A 282 5.26 9.42 19.03
C HIS A 282 5.45 9.11 20.52
N GLU A 283 5.23 10.12 21.36
CA GLU A 283 5.22 9.95 22.80
C GLU A 283 3.83 9.47 23.26
N PRO A 284 3.72 8.37 24.04
CA PRO A 284 2.44 7.88 24.52
C PRO A 284 1.62 8.98 25.21
N GLN A 285 0.30 8.97 24.97
CA GLN A 285 -0.67 9.93 25.51
C GLN A 285 -0.57 11.37 24.98
N THR A 286 0.34 11.67 24.04
CA THR A 286 0.40 12.98 23.35
C THR A 286 -0.47 13.01 22.09
N GLY A 287 -0.91 14.20 21.67
CA GLY A 287 -1.74 14.39 20.47
C GLY A 287 -3.23 14.08 20.66
N ALA A 288 -3.68 13.71 21.87
CA ALA A 288 -5.09 13.39 22.15
C ALA A 288 -6.03 14.59 21.94
N TRP A 289 -5.52 15.82 22.03
CA TRP A 289 -6.29 17.04 21.77
C TRP A 289 -6.75 17.14 20.31
N LEU A 290 -5.98 16.59 19.34
CA LEU A 290 -6.36 16.53 17.93
C LEU A 290 -7.61 15.67 17.77
N LEU A 291 -7.55 14.43 18.27
CA LEU A 291 -8.64 13.45 18.17
C LEU A 291 -9.91 13.92 18.87
N ASN A 292 -9.75 14.75 19.91
CA ASN A 292 -10.85 15.32 20.65
C ASN A 292 -11.44 16.61 20.06
N SER A 293 -10.74 17.22 19.09
CA SER A 293 -11.14 18.48 18.46
C SER A 293 -12.44 18.33 17.67
N ARG A 294 -13.21 19.42 17.60
CA ARG A 294 -14.45 19.47 16.80
C ARG A 294 -14.18 19.27 15.30
N PRO A 295 -13.21 19.95 14.67
CA PRO A 295 -12.90 19.74 13.25
C PRO A 295 -12.59 18.28 12.92
N TYR A 296 -11.73 17.63 13.71
CA TYR A 296 -11.37 16.23 13.48
C TYR A 296 -12.57 15.28 13.61
N LYS A 297 -13.40 15.46 14.65
CA LYS A 297 -14.62 14.64 14.83
C LYS A 297 -15.62 14.84 13.70
N MET A 298 -15.78 16.06 13.20
CA MET A 298 -16.65 16.35 12.06
C MET A 298 -16.14 15.68 10.77
N TRP A 299 -14.82 15.70 10.55
CA TRP A 299 -14.20 15.01 9.42
C TRP A 299 -14.34 13.49 9.52
N LYS A 300 -14.03 12.92 10.68
CA LYS A 300 -14.16 11.49 10.96
C LYS A 300 -15.60 10.99 10.79
N ALA A 301 -16.58 11.80 11.19
CA ALA A 301 -18.01 11.50 11.03
C ALA A 301 -18.55 11.75 9.61
N GLY A 302 -17.79 12.40 8.74
CA GLY A 302 -18.18 12.66 7.35
C GLY A 302 -18.99 13.92 7.11
N SER A 303 -19.04 14.82 8.10
CA SER A 303 -19.68 16.13 7.96
C SER A 303 -18.86 17.09 7.09
N ILE A 304 -17.56 16.85 6.96
CA ILE A 304 -16.64 17.63 6.11
C ILE A 304 -15.78 16.67 5.26
N LYS A 305 -15.53 17.05 4.00
CA LYS A 305 -14.73 16.25 3.06
C LYS A 305 -13.22 16.46 3.23
N CYS A 306 -12.81 17.70 3.49
CA CYS A 306 -11.41 18.08 3.60
C CYS A 306 -11.14 18.74 4.96
N LEU A 307 -10.10 18.26 5.65
CA LEU A 307 -9.59 18.86 6.89
C LEU A 307 -8.14 19.29 6.65
N TRP A 308 -7.86 20.58 6.82
CA TRP A 308 -6.52 21.12 6.67
C TRP A 308 -5.92 21.46 8.04
N ILE A 309 -4.90 20.71 8.43
CA ILE A 309 -4.16 20.93 9.68
C ILE A 309 -2.87 21.66 9.35
N HIS A 310 -2.73 22.89 9.84
CA HIS A 310 -1.56 23.70 9.54
C HIS A 310 -0.85 24.20 10.79
N GLY A 311 0.45 24.41 10.67
CA GLY A 311 1.29 24.90 11.76
C GLY A 311 2.72 25.14 11.32
N LYS A 312 3.47 25.86 12.16
CA LYS A 312 4.87 26.21 11.89
C LYS A 312 5.80 24.99 11.75
N ALA A 313 7.01 25.21 11.25
CA ALA A 313 8.02 24.16 11.16
C ALA A 313 8.31 23.52 12.55
N GLY A 314 8.47 22.20 12.58
CA GLY A 314 8.88 21.48 13.79
C GLY A 314 7.82 21.33 14.88
N CYS A 315 6.55 21.69 14.64
CA CYS A 315 5.46 21.55 15.63
C CYS A 315 4.84 20.14 15.75
N GLY A 316 5.33 19.16 14.97
CA GLY A 316 4.88 17.76 15.09
C GLY A 316 3.77 17.33 14.12
N LYS A 317 3.53 18.06 13.03
CA LYS A 317 2.52 17.74 11.98
C LYS A 317 2.53 16.26 11.55
N THR A 318 3.70 15.74 11.16
CA THR A 318 3.88 14.34 10.74
C THR A 318 3.51 13.32 11.81
N VAL A 319 3.84 13.60 13.07
CA VAL A 319 3.47 12.73 14.21
C VAL A 319 1.97 12.79 14.47
N LEU A 320 1.35 13.97 14.35
CA LEU A 320 -0.10 14.15 14.47
C LEU A 320 -0.86 13.44 13.34
N SER A 321 -0.37 13.54 12.09
CA SER A 321 -0.90 12.80 10.94
C SER A 321 -0.82 11.29 11.18
N SER A 322 0.30 10.81 11.70
CA SER A 322 0.49 9.40 12.08
C SER A 322 -0.48 8.95 13.18
N THR A 323 -0.74 9.80 14.19
CA THR A 323 -1.77 9.54 15.22
C THR A 323 -3.18 9.48 14.63
N ALA A 324 -3.52 10.37 13.69
CA ALA A 324 -4.80 10.32 12.98
C ALA A 324 -4.94 9.04 12.13
N ILE A 325 -3.88 8.61 11.44
CA ILE A 325 -3.86 7.37 10.66
C ILE A 325 -4.15 6.15 11.54
N GLU A 326 -3.54 6.04 12.72
CA GLU A 326 -3.80 4.90 13.62
C GLU A 326 -5.21 4.92 14.22
N ASP A 327 -5.79 6.10 14.48
CA ASP A 327 -7.19 6.24 14.90
C ASP A 327 -8.18 5.79 13.82
N ILE A 328 -7.97 6.20 12.57
CA ILE A 328 -8.80 5.79 11.43
C ILE A 328 -8.62 4.29 11.11
N LYS A 329 -7.42 3.75 11.28
CA LYS A 329 -7.16 2.31 11.09
C LYS A 329 -8.02 1.46 12.00
N MET A 330 -8.18 1.87 13.27
CA MET A 330 -9.07 1.18 14.22
C MET A 330 -10.54 1.23 13.78
N GLN A 331 -10.99 2.34 13.19
CA GLN A 331 -12.33 2.47 12.61
C GLN A 331 -12.50 1.57 11.37
N CYS A 332 -11.55 1.60 10.42
CA CYS A 332 -11.58 0.78 9.21
C CYS A 332 -11.53 -0.73 9.51
N ASN A 333 -10.95 -1.15 10.64
CA ASN A 333 -10.98 -2.53 11.10
C ASN A 333 -12.33 -2.94 11.70
N SER A 334 -13.13 -1.98 12.16
CA SER A 334 -14.43 -2.21 12.78
C SER A 334 -15.60 -2.16 11.78
N SER A 335 -15.40 -1.52 10.62
CA SER A 335 -16.42 -1.34 9.57
C SER A 335 -16.16 -2.24 8.35
N SER A 336 -17.20 -2.89 7.82
CA SER A 336 -17.06 -3.95 6.81
C SER A 336 -16.70 -3.52 5.37
N ASN A 337 -16.57 -2.22 5.07
CA ASN A 337 -16.16 -1.74 3.74
C ASN A 337 -15.51 -0.33 3.75
N ALA A 338 -14.85 0.04 4.87
CA ALA A 338 -14.07 1.26 4.96
C ALA A 338 -12.59 0.98 4.68
N VAL A 339 -11.96 1.89 3.96
CA VAL A 339 -10.54 1.82 3.62
C VAL A 339 -9.83 3.12 3.93
N GLN A 340 -8.53 2.99 4.17
CA GLN A 340 -7.65 4.12 4.35
C GLN A 340 -6.45 4.00 3.43
N ALA A 341 -5.92 5.15 3.03
CA ALA A 341 -4.63 5.27 2.41
C ALA A 341 -3.92 6.53 2.94
N PHE A 342 -2.61 6.57 2.82
CA PHE A 342 -1.84 7.72 3.23
C PHE A 342 -0.61 7.91 2.36
N PHE A 343 -0.16 9.15 2.27
CA PHE A 343 1.02 9.55 1.52
C PHE A 343 1.77 10.63 2.29
N TYR A 344 3.09 10.48 2.34
CA TYR A 344 3.98 11.46 2.98
C TYR A 344 4.77 12.14 1.88
N PHE A 345 4.48 13.41 1.63
CA PHE A 345 5.34 14.23 0.79
C PHE A 345 6.69 14.40 1.49
N SER A 346 7.76 14.41 0.69
CA SER A 346 9.12 14.42 1.22
C SER A 346 10.03 15.23 0.32
N PHE A 347 10.60 16.33 0.83
CA PHE A 347 11.49 17.20 0.05
C PHE A 347 12.80 16.49 -0.38
N SER A 348 13.20 15.44 0.36
CA SER A 348 14.42 14.67 0.13
C SER A 348 14.21 13.43 -0.75
N ASP A 349 12.99 13.21 -1.25
CA ASP A 349 12.62 12.02 -2.03
C ASP A 349 11.75 12.44 -3.21
N SER A 350 12.36 12.56 -4.39
CA SER A 350 11.65 12.98 -5.61
C SER A 350 10.53 12.01 -6.03
N GLU A 351 10.60 10.74 -5.62
CA GLU A 351 9.50 9.80 -5.84
C GLU A 351 8.27 10.15 -5.00
N LYS A 352 8.39 11.04 -4.00
CA LYS A 352 7.30 11.49 -3.12
C LYS A 352 6.87 12.93 -3.35
N GLN A 353 7.09 13.45 -4.56
CA GLN A 353 6.87 14.85 -4.89
C GLN A 353 5.89 15.09 -6.05
N SER A 354 5.49 14.05 -6.78
CA SER A 354 4.62 14.17 -7.97
C SER A 354 3.22 13.59 -7.76
N TYR A 355 2.27 14.02 -8.60
CA TYR A 355 0.90 13.50 -8.60
C TYR A 355 0.82 12.04 -9.04
N GLY A 356 1.50 11.64 -10.11
CA GLY A 356 1.58 10.23 -10.52
C GLY A 356 2.12 9.32 -9.43
N SER A 357 3.05 9.79 -8.60
CA SER A 357 3.52 9.07 -7.42
C SER A 357 2.46 8.90 -6.33
N LEU A 358 1.71 9.96 -6.04
CA LEU A 358 0.55 9.91 -5.14
C LEU A 358 -0.46 8.87 -5.63
N LEU A 359 -0.87 8.93 -6.91
CA LEU A 359 -1.84 8.00 -7.50
C LEU A 359 -1.40 6.54 -7.36
N ARG A 360 -0.15 6.22 -7.72
CA ARG A 360 0.38 4.84 -7.64
C ARG A 360 0.38 4.32 -6.20
N SER A 361 0.74 5.17 -5.23
CA SER A 361 0.73 4.82 -3.81
C SER A 361 -0.69 4.60 -3.26
N LEU A 362 -1.64 5.47 -3.62
CA LEU A 362 -3.04 5.34 -3.22
C LEU A 362 -3.71 4.10 -3.84
N LEU A 363 -3.50 3.87 -5.14
CA LEU A 363 -4.01 2.69 -5.85
C LEU A 363 -3.55 1.39 -5.19
N MET A 364 -2.25 1.29 -4.85
CA MET A 364 -1.72 0.11 -4.18
C MET A 364 -2.38 -0.12 -2.82
N GLN A 365 -2.59 0.93 -2.02
CA GLN A 365 -3.19 0.81 -0.69
C GLN A 365 -4.69 0.48 -0.74
N LEU A 366 -5.46 1.20 -1.56
CA LEU A 366 -6.91 1.00 -1.71
C LEU A 366 -7.25 -0.28 -2.47
N GLY A 367 -6.30 -0.78 -3.27
CA GLY A 367 -6.37 -2.00 -4.05
C GLY A 367 -6.14 -3.30 -3.29
N THR A 368 -5.80 -3.23 -2.00
CA THR A 368 -5.47 -4.43 -1.21
C THR A 368 -6.69 -5.31 -0.91
N LYS A 369 -7.88 -4.71 -0.79
CA LYS A 369 -9.12 -5.43 -0.46
C LYS A 369 -9.93 -5.76 -1.71
N GLN A 370 -10.69 -6.86 -1.65
CA GLN A 370 -11.71 -7.14 -2.67
C GLN A 370 -12.91 -6.19 -2.50
N PRO A 371 -13.60 -5.77 -3.58
CA PRO A 371 -13.39 -6.18 -4.98
C PRO A 371 -12.31 -5.39 -5.74
N ALA A 372 -11.76 -4.31 -5.16
CA ALA A 372 -10.80 -3.41 -5.82
C ALA A 372 -9.54 -4.12 -6.35
N LEU A 373 -9.03 -5.13 -5.64
CA LEU A 373 -7.90 -5.93 -6.12
C LEU A 373 -8.16 -6.57 -7.48
N SER A 374 -9.37 -7.07 -7.72
CA SER A 374 -9.71 -7.74 -8.97
C SER A 374 -9.74 -6.72 -10.12
N THR A 375 -10.31 -5.53 -9.89
CA THR A 375 -10.31 -4.42 -10.84
C THR A 375 -8.89 -3.98 -11.22
N LEU A 376 -7.98 -3.86 -10.24
CA LEU A 376 -6.59 -3.52 -10.52
C LEU A 376 -5.85 -4.63 -11.28
N TYR A 377 -6.12 -5.88 -10.95
CA TYR A 377 -5.49 -7.00 -11.65
C TYR A 377 -5.97 -7.11 -13.10
N GLU A 378 -7.24 -6.80 -13.37
CA GLU A 378 -7.77 -6.69 -14.73
C GLU A 378 -7.12 -5.52 -15.50
N ALA A 379 -6.88 -4.39 -14.85
CA ALA A 379 -6.15 -3.28 -15.47
C ALA A 379 -4.70 -3.67 -15.81
N TYR A 380 -4.03 -4.36 -14.88
CA TYR A 380 -2.67 -4.89 -15.08
C TYR A 380 -2.57 -5.82 -16.30
N THR A 381 -3.55 -6.72 -16.50
CA THR A 381 -3.55 -7.64 -17.65
C THR A 381 -3.89 -6.94 -18.96
N LYS A 382 -4.82 -5.97 -18.95
CA LYS A 382 -5.19 -5.18 -20.14
C LYS A 382 -4.05 -4.30 -20.64
N CYS A 383 -3.33 -3.64 -19.74
CA CYS A 383 -2.27 -2.68 -20.10
C CYS A 383 -0.96 -3.34 -20.61
N ARG A 384 -0.95 -4.66 -20.86
CA ARG A 384 0.24 -5.44 -21.22
C ARG A 384 1.44 -5.17 -20.30
N GLN A 385 1.18 -4.90 -19.02
CA GLN A 385 2.20 -4.61 -18.00
C GLN A 385 3.00 -3.30 -18.24
N ILE A 386 2.53 -2.43 -19.13
CA ILE A 386 3.08 -1.07 -19.31
C ILE A 386 2.43 -0.15 -18.26
N LEU A 387 3.21 0.73 -17.64
CA LEU A 387 2.69 1.70 -16.67
C LEU A 387 1.75 2.70 -17.37
N PRO A 388 0.50 2.86 -16.92
CA PRO A 388 -0.44 3.85 -17.45
C PRO A 388 0.00 5.29 -17.20
N GLY A 389 -0.52 6.23 -17.98
CA GLY A 389 -0.34 7.66 -17.72
C GLY A 389 -1.13 8.16 -16.50
N ASP A 390 -0.84 9.38 -16.02
CA ASP A 390 -1.49 9.95 -14.82
C ASP A 390 -3.03 10.01 -14.95
N GLU A 391 -3.56 10.29 -16.14
CA GLU A 391 -5.02 10.30 -16.38
C GLU A 391 -5.65 8.91 -16.23
N GLU A 392 -4.98 7.88 -16.75
CA GLU A 392 -5.45 6.48 -16.66
C GLU A 392 -5.36 5.97 -15.23
N LEU A 393 -4.28 6.32 -14.51
CA LEU A 393 -4.12 6.02 -13.09
C LEU A 393 -5.20 6.70 -12.25
N GLU A 394 -5.56 7.95 -12.56
CA GLU A 394 -6.64 8.65 -11.89
C GLU A 394 -8.00 7.99 -12.14
N ALA A 395 -8.30 7.60 -13.39
CA ALA A 395 -9.52 6.88 -13.73
C ALA A 395 -9.63 5.53 -13.00
N LEU A 396 -8.51 4.80 -12.89
CA LEU A 396 -8.42 3.58 -12.10
C LEU A 396 -8.65 3.86 -10.60
N LEU A 397 -8.13 4.97 -10.07
CA LEU A 397 -8.29 5.33 -8.67
C LEU A 397 -9.75 5.64 -8.35
N LEU A 398 -10.43 6.40 -9.22
CA LEU A 398 -11.85 6.68 -9.10
C LEU A 398 -12.69 5.39 -9.20
N SER A 399 -12.34 4.48 -10.12
CA SER A 399 -13.01 3.18 -10.27
C SER A 399 -12.87 2.31 -9.02
N CYS A 400 -11.65 2.25 -8.46
CA CYS A 400 -11.41 1.53 -7.20
C CYS A 400 -12.10 2.21 -6.03
N SER A 401 -12.17 3.54 -6.03
CA SER A 401 -12.81 4.33 -4.98
C SER A 401 -14.32 4.08 -4.93
N ALA A 402 -14.98 3.93 -6.08
CA ALA A 402 -16.41 3.64 -6.15
C ALA A 402 -16.83 2.30 -5.50
N LEU A 403 -15.87 1.40 -5.25
CA LEU A 403 -16.11 0.07 -4.66
C LEU A 403 -16.14 0.07 -3.11
N HIS A 404 -15.73 1.17 -2.49
CA HIS A 404 -15.63 1.31 -1.04
C HIS A 404 -16.72 2.23 -0.49
N ASN A 405 -17.21 1.97 0.73
CA ASN A 405 -18.27 2.82 1.32
C ASN A 405 -17.71 4.15 1.84
N GLU A 406 -16.54 4.10 2.46
CA GLU A 406 -15.84 5.26 3.02
C GLU A 406 -14.35 5.14 2.74
N ILE A 407 -13.74 6.23 2.28
CA ILE A 407 -12.31 6.30 1.98
C ILE A 407 -11.70 7.46 2.74
N PHE A 408 -10.68 7.16 3.53
CA PHE A 408 -9.90 8.15 4.27
C PHE A 408 -8.49 8.24 3.69
N VAL A 409 -8.12 9.41 3.15
CA VAL A 409 -6.78 9.67 2.63
C VAL A 409 -6.08 10.70 3.50
N HIS A 410 -4.88 10.37 3.96
CA HIS A 410 -4.03 11.30 4.70
C HIS A 410 -2.86 11.76 3.82
N LEU A 411 -2.74 13.06 3.61
CA LEU A 411 -1.65 13.69 2.86
C LEU A 411 -0.80 14.50 3.83
N ASP A 412 0.34 13.97 4.22
CA ASP A 412 1.25 14.62 5.16
C ASP A 412 2.27 15.51 4.44
N ALA A 413 2.57 16.66 5.03
CA ALA A 413 3.63 17.58 4.61
C ALA A 413 3.48 18.08 3.16
N LEU A 414 2.26 18.45 2.75
CA LEU A 414 1.98 18.90 1.38
C LEU A 414 2.85 20.10 0.94
N ASP A 415 3.35 20.90 1.89
CA ASP A 415 4.32 21.97 1.66
C ASP A 415 5.70 21.50 1.19
N GLU A 416 6.03 20.21 1.35
CA GLU A 416 7.26 19.61 0.85
C GLU A 416 7.18 19.20 -0.64
N CYS A 417 6.01 19.38 -1.27
CA CYS A 417 5.87 19.27 -2.72
C CYS A 417 6.52 20.50 -3.42
N PRO A 418 7.37 20.30 -4.45
CA PRO A 418 8.06 21.39 -5.14
C PRO A 418 7.10 22.38 -5.81
N GLU A 419 7.42 23.68 -5.66
CA GLU A 419 6.69 24.75 -6.36
C GLU A 419 7.13 24.91 -7.83
N GLY A 420 8.36 24.51 -8.16
CA GLY A 420 8.96 24.70 -9.49
C GLY A 420 8.15 24.05 -10.61
N HIS A 421 8.13 24.70 -11.77
CA HIS A 421 7.42 24.24 -12.98
C HIS A 421 5.91 23.97 -12.76
N ASP A 422 5.27 24.70 -11.85
CA ASP A 422 3.86 24.56 -11.47
C ASP A 422 3.47 23.18 -10.91
N VAL A 423 4.45 22.36 -10.47
CA VAL A 423 4.20 20.98 -10.03
C VAL A 423 3.20 20.92 -8.87
N ARG A 424 3.41 21.71 -7.81
CA ARG A 424 2.47 21.77 -6.68
C ARG A 424 1.10 22.31 -7.10
N GLN A 425 1.04 23.32 -7.96
CA GLN A 425 -0.24 23.86 -8.42
C GLN A 425 -1.05 22.82 -9.23
N GLN A 426 -0.38 22.07 -10.11
CA GLN A 426 -0.99 20.97 -10.85
C GLN A 426 -1.47 19.86 -9.91
N LEU A 427 -0.66 19.50 -8.90
CA LEU A 427 -1.04 18.54 -7.87
C LEU A 427 -2.31 18.99 -7.12
N LEU A 428 -2.36 20.24 -6.66
CA LEU A 428 -3.51 20.79 -5.92
C LEU A 428 -4.78 20.77 -6.78
N ASN A 429 -4.69 21.17 -8.06
CA ASN A 429 -5.80 21.12 -9.00
C ASN A 429 -6.29 19.68 -9.23
N SER A 430 -5.38 18.71 -9.27
CA SER A 430 -5.73 17.29 -9.42
C SER A 430 -6.38 16.71 -8.16
N ILE A 431 -5.92 17.07 -6.96
CA ILE A 431 -6.57 16.66 -5.69
C ILE A 431 -7.98 17.24 -5.58
N GLU A 432 -8.17 18.50 -5.98
CA GLU A 432 -9.49 19.13 -6.05
C GLU A 432 -10.44 18.37 -6.99
N ARG A 433 -9.95 17.98 -8.18
CA ARG A 433 -10.71 17.15 -9.11
C ARG A 433 -11.09 15.79 -8.51
N LEU A 434 -10.19 15.14 -7.77
CA LEU A 434 -10.49 13.89 -7.05
C LEU A 434 -11.61 14.07 -6.01
N LEU A 435 -11.55 15.12 -5.19
CA LEU A 435 -12.57 15.43 -4.17
C LEU A 435 -13.96 15.70 -4.77
N ASN A 436 -13.98 16.30 -5.97
CA ASN A 436 -15.20 16.59 -6.71
C ASN A 436 -15.82 15.32 -7.33
N ASN A 437 -14.98 14.40 -7.82
CA ASN A 437 -15.43 13.19 -8.51
C ASN A 437 -15.66 11.97 -7.57
N ALA A 438 -15.12 11.97 -6.36
CA ALA A 438 -15.28 10.90 -5.38
C ALA A 438 -16.07 11.37 -4.14
N PRO A 439 -17.39 11.13 -4.06
CA PRO A 439 -18.22 11.63 -2.95
C PRO A 439 -17.94 10.94 -1.61
N ASN A 440 -17.45 9.71 -1.64
CA ASN A 440 -17.08 8.88 -0.49
C ASN A 440 -15.63 9.12 0.00
N LEU A 441 -14.87 9.99 -0.68
CA LEU A 441 -13.50 10.33 -0.35
C LEU A 441 -13.44 11.47 0.66
N ARG A 442 -12.63 11.27 1.70
CA ARG A 442 -12.29 12.27 2.71
C ARG A 442 -10.79 12.43 2.80
N ILE A 443 -10.31 13.66 2.77
CA ILE A 443 -8.88 13.97 2.80
C ILE A 443 -8.54 14.75 4.07
N LEU A 444 -7.49 14.33 4.76
CA LEU A 444 -6.82 15.12 5.79
C LEU A 444 -5.47 15.54 5.24
N VAL A 445 -5.22 16.84 5.20
CA VAL A 445 -3.97 17.43 4.72
C VAL A 445 -3.22 18.05 5.89
N THR A 446 -1.92 17.78 6.00
CA THR A 446 -1.04 18.57 6.87
C THR A 446 -0.08 19.41 6.04
N SER A 447 0.13 20.67 6.44
CA SER A 447 1.14 21.52 5.82
C SER A 447 1.58 22.70 6.67
N GLN A 448 2.58 23.44 6.21
CA GLN A 448 2.73 24.85 6.59
C GLN A 448 1.65 25.73 5.96
N ASP A 449 1.45 26.90 6.54
CA ASP A 449 0.49 27.89 6.01
C ASP A 449 1.12 28.67 4.85
N ILE A 450 1.11 28.05 3.68
CA ILE A 450 1.60 28.62 2.41
C ILE A 450 0.40 29.10 1.58
N ARG A 451 0.60 30.18 0.83
CA ARG A 451 -0.45 30.89 0.09
C ARG A 451 -1.25 29.98 -0.86
N ASP A 452 -0.57 29.20 -1.69
CA ASP A 452 -1.22 28.33 -2.69
C ASP A 452 -2.01 27.17 -2.05
N ILE A 453 -1.50 26.57 -0.97
CA ILE A 453 -2.22 25.55 -0.19
C ILE A 453 -3.45 26.16 0.51
N ARG A 454 -3.34 27.40 1.01
CA ARG A 454 -4.47 28.13 1.58
C ARG A 454 -5.55 28.41 0.53
N GLU A 455 -5.15 28.92 -0.64
CA GLU A 455 -6.05 29.14 -1.77
C GLU A 455 -6.73 27.82 -2.19
N PHE A 456 -6.00 26.71 -2.23
CA PHE A 456 -6.59 25.37 -2.44
C PHE A 456 -7.61 25.00 -1.36
N ALA A 457 -7.26 25.15 -0.07
CA ALA A 457 -8.14 24.83 1.05
C ALA A 457 -9.46 25.62 1.01
N GLU A 458 -9.40 26.89 0.61
CA GLU A 458 -10.57 27.75 0.40
C GLU A 458 -11.43 27.26 -0.78
N ARG A 459 -10.81 26.86 -1.91
CA ARG A 459 -11.54 26.34 -3.09
C ARG A 459 -12.31 25.05 -2.80
N VAL A 460 -11.78 24.17 -1.94
CA VAL A 460 -12.42 22.88 -1.60
C VAL A 460 -13.27 22.93 -0.33
N ASP A 461 -13.53 24.13 0.22
CA ASP A 461 -14.27 24.34 1.48
C ASP A 461 -13.72 23.47 2.64
N ALA A 462 -12.39 23.44 2.76
CA ALA A 462 -11.73 22.68 3.82
C ALA A 462 -11.89 23.37 5.18
N GLU A 463 -12.24 22.59 6.20
CA GLU A 463 -12.17 23.08 7.58
C GLU A 463 -10.71 23.24 7.97
N SER A 464 -10.31 24.45 8.39
CA SER A 464 -8.93 24.74 8.76
C SER A 464 -8.72 24.61 10.27
N MET A 465 -7.62 23.97 10.66
CA MET A 465 -7.22 23.80 12.06
C MET A 465 -5.76 24.20 12.27
N LEU A 466 -5.55 25.31 12.96
CA LEU A 466 -4.23 25.75 13.41
C LEU A 466 -3.75 24.94 14.61
N ILE A 467 -2.54 24.39 14.51
CA ILE A 467 -1.84 23.77 15.64
C ILE A 467 -1.40 24.88 16.61
N ALA A 468 -2.16 25.06 17.69
CA ALA A 468 -1.89 26.09 18.69
C ALA A 468 -0.71 25.69 19.60
N ALA A 469 0.27 26.60 19.77
CA ALA A 469 1.46 26.39 20.59
C ALA A 469 1.11 25.86 22.00
N ARG A 470 0.14 26.47 22.69
CA ARG A 470 -0.32 26.06 24.02
C ARG A 470 -0.72 24.58 24.16
N ALA A 471 -1.31 23.99 23.12
CA ALA A 471 -1.74 22.60 23.15
C ALA A 471 -0.54 21.67 22.95
N VAL A 472 0.39 22.08 22.11
CA VAL A 472 1.64 21.38 21.85
C VAL A 472 2.62 21.49 23.02
N ASP A 473 2.68 22.62 23.73
CA ASP A 473 3.59 22.82 24.86
C ASP A 473 3.32 21.86 26.02
N ALA A 474 2.05 21.48 26.23
CA ALA A 474 1.69 20.45 27.19
C ALA A 474 2.23 19.07 26.78
N ASP A 475 2.12 18.73 25.50
CA ASP A 475 2.69 17.49 24.95
C ASP A 475 4.24 17.52 24.96
N ILE A 476 4.87 18.67 24.67
CA ILE A 476 6.31 18.89 24.78
C ILE A 476 6.78 18.70 26.21
N ARG A 477 6.06 19.24 27.20
CA ARG A 477 6.39 19.03 28.62
C ARG A 477 6.37 17.55 28.99
N LYS A 478 5.36 16.81 28.52
CA LYS A 478 5.26 15.37 28.75
C LYS A 478 6.43 14.63 28.12
N TYR A 479 6.75 14.94 26.87
CA TYR A 479 7.91 14.42 26.16
C TYR A 479 9.21 14.70 26.91
N VAL A 480 9.46 15.95 27.34
CA VAL A 480 10.63 16.33 28.15
C VAL A 480 10.70 15.49 29.42
N SER A 481 9.60 15.36 30.15
CA SER A 481 9.54 14.56 31.39
C SER A 481 9.91 13.10 31.16
N THR A 482 9.37 12.47 30.10
CA THR A 482 9.74 11.10 29.73
C THR A 482 11.24 11.01 29.39
N GLN A 483 11.78 11.92 28.58
CA GLN A 483 13.19 11.92 28.21
C GLN A 483 14.13 12.10 29.42
N LEU A 484 13.77 12.97 30.37
CA LEU A 484 14.52 13.15 31.61
C LEU A 484 14.53 11.89 32.48
N SER A 485 13.45 11.09 32.45
CA SER A 485 13.36 9.84 33.21
C SER A 485 14.17 8.69 32.59
N LEU A 486 14.29 8.67 31.26
CA LEU A 486 15.01 7.63 30.51
C LEU A 486 16.53 7.82 30.53
N ASP A 487 16.99 9.08 30.62
CA ASP A 487 18.42 9.38 30.60
C ASP A 487 19.09 9.12 31.96
N ARG A 488 20.22 8.39 31.96
CA ARG A 488 20.93 7.99 33.19
C ARG A 488 21.44 9.17 34.02
N LYS A 489 21.88 10.27 33.38
CA LYS A 489 22.43 11.44 34.08
C LYS A 489 21.33 12.39 34.53
N LEU A 490 20.35 12.65 33.65
CA LEU A 490 19.27 13.60 33.92
C LEU A 490 18.21 13.03 34.87
N SER A 491 18.02 11.70 34.91
CA SER A 491 17.12 11.05 35.88
C SER A 491 17.58 11.19 37.32
N GLN A 492 18.87 11.46 37.57
CA GLN A 492 19.44 11.66 38.90
C GLN A 492 19.30 13.10 39.43
N LEU A 493 18.80 14.03 38.61
CA LEU A 493 18.54 15.40 39.03
C LEU A 493 17.45 15.45 40.11
N ASP A 494 17.56 16.42 41.02
CA ASP A 494 16.53 16.69 42.01
C ASP A 494 15.24 17.21 41.36
N ASP A 495 14.12 17.04 42.06
CA ASP A 495 12.80 17.37 41.51
C ASP A 495 12.64 18.86 41.17
N ALA A 496 13.35 19.77 41.87
CA ALA A 496 13.28 21.19 41.58
C ALA A 496 14.00 21.52 40.25
N THR A 497 15.19 20.94 40.04
CA THR A 497 15.92 21.08 38.77
C THR A 497 15.17 20.44 37.59
N LYS A 498 14.54 19.27 37.79
CA LYS A 498 13.71 18.63 36.74
C LYS A 498 12.49 19.49 36.37
N ARG A 499 11.78 20.05 37.36
CA ARG A 499 10.66 20.97 37.09
C ARG A 499 11.12 22.22 36.36
N LEU A 500 12.27 22.79 36.74
CA LEU A 500 12.84 23.94 36.05
C LEU A 500 13.15 23.63 34.57
N LEU A 501 13.70 22.44 34.28
CA LEU A 501 13.94 21.97 32.91
C LEU A 501 12.63 21.84 32.13
N GLU A 502 11.64 21.15 32.69
CA GLU A 502 10.33 20.97 32.08
C GLU A 502 9.65 22.30 31.77
N ASP A 503 9.59 23.22 32.75
CA ASP A 503 8.96 24.53 32.61
C ASP A 503 9.71 25.39 31.59
N THR A 504 11.04 25.46 31.68
CA THR A 504 11.84 26.31 30.78
C THR A 504 11.77 25.82 29.34
N LEU A 505 11.91 24.50 29.11
CA LEU A 505 11.90 23.93 27.77
C LEU A 505 10.51 23.98 27.15
N SER A 506 9.45 23.68 27.90
CA SER A 506 8.08 23.78 27.37
C SER A 506 7.69 25.22 27.04
N GLN A 507 8.01 26.19 27.91
CA GLN A 507 7.67 27.60 27.68
C GLN A 507 8.46 28.23 26.53
N LYS A 508 9.75 27.88 26.38
CA LYS A 508 10.60 28.43 25.30
C LYS A 508 10.41 27.70 23.96
N ALA A 509 9.88 26.49 23.95
CA ALA A 509 9.67 25.75 22.71
C ALA A 509 8.62 26.41 21.81
N ASP A 510 7.66 27.14 22.38
CA ASP A 510 6.58 27.82 21.65
C ASP A 510 5.85 26.85 20.70
N GLY A 511 5.64 25.60 21.10
CA GLY A 511 5.04 24.56 20.27
C GLY A 511 5.96 23.96 19.19
N MET A 512 7.29 24.08 19.31
CA MET A 512 8.27 23.43 18.42
C MET A 512 8.93 22.24 19.12
N PHE A 513 8.40 21.04 18.89
CA PHE A 513 9.02 19.77 19.33
C PHE A 513 10.48 19.66 18.88
N ARG A 514 10.78 20.09 17.65
CA ARG A 514 12.14 20.04 17.12
C ARG A 514 13.11 20.89 17.93
N TRP A 515 12.68 22.07 18.39
CA TRP A 515 13.49 22.91 19.25
C TRP A 515 13.74 22.23 20.60
N ALA A 516 12.67 21.72 21.24
CA ALA A 516 12.77 21.06 22.54
C ALA A 516 13.68 19.82 22.48
N TYR A 517 13.54 19.02 21.42
CA TYR A 517 14.42 17.90 21.10
C TYR A 517 15.90 18.33 21.07
N CYS A 518 16.23 19.32 20.23
CA CYS A 518 17.61 19.78 20.07
C CYS A 518 18.19 20.35 21.39
N GLN A 519 17.39 21.03 22.20
CA GLN A 519 17.87 21.52 23.51
C GLN A 519 18.08 20.39 24.50
N LEU A 520 17.22 19.36 24.53
CA LEU A 520 17.40 18.19 25.37
C LEU A 520 18.69 17.44 25.02
N GLU A 521 18.96 17.23 23.73
CA GLU A 521 20.21 16.59 23.30
C GLU A 521 21.45 17.39 23.73
N ALA A 522 21.40 18.72 23.61
CA ALA A 522 22.48 19.58 24.11
C ALA A 522 22.65 19.45 25.64
N LEU A 523 21.56 19.33 26.39
CA LEU A 523 21.59 19.18 27.85
C LEU A 523 22.10 17.80 28.29
N LYS A 524 21.78 16.73 27.55
CA LYS A 524 22.33 15.38 27.79
C LYS A 524 23.85 15.34 27.67
N ARG A 525 24.43 16.22 26.84
CA ARG A 525 25.89 16.36 26.64
C ARG A 525 26.61 17.16 27.72
N LEU A 526 25.90 17.71 28.71
CA LEU A 526 26.54 18.47 29.79
C LEU A 526 27.53 17.60 30.59
N LYS A 527 28.74 18.13 30.76
CA LYS A 527 29.79 17.49 31.58
C LYS A 527 29.46 17.52 33.08
N SER A 528 28.59 18.43 33.52
CA SER A 528 28.22 18.61 34.93
C SER A 528 26.71 18.80 35.09
N THR A 529 26.12 17.97 35.95
CA THR A 529 24.69 18.00 36.32
C THR A 529 24.42 18.85 37.57
N LYS A 530 25.38 19.65 38.05
CA LYS A 530 25.17 20.56 39.17
C LYS A 530 24.05 21.54 38.83
N PRO A 531 23.12 21.88 39.76
CA PRO A 531 22.00 22.78 39.47
C PRO A 531 22.43 24.11 38.83
N LYS A 532 23.51 24.74 39.31
CA LYS A 532 24.07 25.97 38.72
C LYS A 532 24.56 25.80 37.28
N SER A 533 25.12 24.63 36.95
CA SER A 533 25.58 24.32 35.59
C SER A 533 24.39 24.11 34.65
N VAL A 534 23.34 23.45 35.13
CA VAL A 534 22.09 23.23 34.39
C VAL A 534 21.36 24.56 34.18
N GLU A 535 21.26 25.41 35.22
CA GLU A 535 20.71 26.75 35.12
C GLU A 535 21.46 27.60 34.08
N ALA A 536 22.79 27.62 34.14
CA ALA A 536 23.61 28.35 33.16
C ALA A 536 23.37 27.84 31.72
N ALA A 537 23.27 26.52 31.53
CA ALA A 537 22.95 25.93 30.22
C ALA A 537 21.54 26.33 29.74
N LEU A 538 20.54 26.35 30.63
CA LEU A 538 19.16 26.78 30.34
C LEU A 538 19.07 28.27 29.95
N TYR A 539 19.90 29.12 30.55
CA TYR A 539 20.01 30.53 30.17
C TYR A 539 20.65 30.72 28.79
N ALA A 540 21.62 29.86 28.43
CA ALA A 540 22.33 29.92 27.15
C ALA A 540 21.57 29.30 25.96
N LEU A 541 20.36 28.74 26.17
CA LEU A 541 19.58 28.13 25.09
C LEU A 541 19.14 29.17 24.04
N PRO A 542 19.31 28.88 22.74
CA PRO A 542 18.81 29.70 21.64
C PRO A 542 17.30 29.93 21.75
N ARG A 543 16.84 31.14 21.42
CA ARG A 543 15.40 31.49 21.47
C ARG A 543 14.61 30.98 20.27
N THR A 544 15.29 30.68 19.16
CA THR A 544 14.67 30.29 17.89
C THR A 544 15.25 28.97 17.40
N LEU A 545 14.53 28.33 16.48
CA LEU A 545 15.00 27.15 15.78
C LEU A 545 16.24 27.46 14.93
N ASP A 546 16.26 28.60 14.25
CA ASP A 546 17.41 29.11 13.50
C ASP A 546 18.67 29.25 14.36
N GLY A 547 18.57 29.88 15.54
CA GLY A 547 19.71 29.99 16.47
C GLY A 547 20.15 28.63 17.03
N THR A 548 19.28 27.63 17.00
CA THR A 548 19.64 26.25 17.35
C THR A 548 20.46 25.61 16.24
N TYR A 549 20.07 25.79 14.97
CA TYR A 549 20.85 25.32 13.83
C TYR A 549 22.18 26.05 13.69
N GLU A 550 22.20 27.37 13.91
CA GLU A 550 23.45 28.14 13.95
C GLU A 550 24.43 27.57 14.96
N ARG A 551 23.97 27.34 16.20
CA ARG A 551 24.81 26.71 17.24
C ARG A 551 25.31 25.33 16.81
N MET A 552 24.43 24.46 16.30
CA MET A 552 24.81 23.11 15.86
C MET A 552 25.84 23.12 14.73
N LEU A 553 25.72 24.04 13.77
CA LEU A 553 26.68 24.19 12.67
C LEU A 553 28.01 24.78 13.17
N CYS A 554 27.97 25.75 14.09
CA CYS A 554 29.19 26.32 14.67
C CYS A 554 29.91 25.38 15.64
N ASP A 555 29.21 24.42 16.24
CA ASP A 555 29.80 23.39 17.11
C ASP A 555 30.58 22.31 16.30
N ILE A 556 30.45 22.28 14.97
CA ILE A 556 31.24 21.39 14.09
C ILE A 556 32.71 21.82 14.15
N GLN A 557 33.60 20.87 14.41
CA GLN A 557 35.03 21.13 14.53
C GLN A 557 35.60 21.68 13.22
N ASP A 558 36.54 22.62 13.30
CA ASP A 558 37.10 23.31 12.13
C ASP A 558 37.65 22.35 11.06
N GLN A 559 38.19 21.21 11.48
CA GLN A 559 38.73 20.17 10.60
C GLN A 559 37.64 19.41 9.80
N ASP A 560 36.42 19.29 10.34
CA ASP A 560 35.33 18.51 9.75
C ASP A 560 34.38 19.39 8.91
N ARG A 561 34.57 20.71 8.89
CA ARG A 561 33.64 21.65 8.25
C ARG A 561 33.49 21.44 6.75
N THR A 562 34.59 21.15 6.05
CA THR A 562 34.56 20.89 4.61
C THR A 562 33.73 19.64 4.31
N GLU A 563 33.95 18.57 5.07
CA GLU A 563 33.20 17.32 4.94
C GLU A 563 31.72 17.52 5.29
N ALA A 564 31.43 18.23 6.39
CA ALA A 564 30.07 18.58 6.78
C ALA A 564 29.32 19.34 5.68
N MET A 565 29.98 20.29 5.00
CA MET A 565 29.38 21.02 3.89
C MET A 565 29.02 20.12 2.71
N VAL A 566 29.89 19.18 2.35
CA VAL A 566 29.62 18.18 1.31
C VAL A 566 28.43 17.31 1.71
N LEU A 567 28.42 16.76 2.93
CA LEU A 567 27.33 15.92 3.41
C LEU A 567 25.98 16.69 3.43
N LEU A 568 25.96 17.94 3.91
CA LEU A 568 24.75 18.77 3.93
C LEU A 568 24.23 19.07 2.52
N ARG A 569 25.11 19.34 1.55
CA ARG A 569 24.75 19.50 0.13
C ARG A 569 24.05 18.26 -0.41
N TRP A 570 24.68 17.10 -0.25
CA TRP A 570 24.14 15.84 -0.77
C TRP A 570 22.82 15.47 -0.09
N LEU A 571 22.71 15.64 1.22
CA LEU A 571 21.46 15.40 1.96
C LEU A 571 20.33 16.38 1.59
N ALA A 572 20.65 17.60 1.14
CA ALA A 572 19.67 18.61 0.77
C ALA A 572 19.17 18.47 -0.69
N TYR A 573 20.03 18.07 -1.62
CA TYR A 573 19.76 18.15 -3.06
C TYR A 573 19.84 16.83 -3.81
N ALA A 574 20.20 15.72 -3.15
CA ALA A 574 20.11 14.41 -3.77
C ALA A 574 18.66 14.11 -4.21
N HIS A 575 18.51 13.49 -5.39
CA HIS A 575 17.18 13.20 -5.95
C HIS A 575 16.47 12.06 -5.20
N SER A 576 17.22 11.22 -4.50
CA SER A 576 16.73 10.15 -3.64
C SER A 576 17.60 10.06 -2.37
N PRO A 577 17.05 9.58 -1.24
CA PRO A 577 17.79 9.46 0.00
C PRO A 577 18.97 8.48 -0.14
N LEU A 578 20.17 8.96 0.16
CA LEU A 578 21.42 8.21 0.07
C LEU A 578 21.64 7.34 1.30
N SER A 579 22.27 6.19 1.09
CA SER A 579 22.80 5.37 2.17
C SER A 579 24.04 5.99 2.82
N LEU A 580 24.33 5.61 4.06
CA LEU A 580 25.53 6.07 4.76
C LEU A 580 26.81 5.72 3.99
N GLY A 581 26.85 4.55 3.34
CA GLY A 581 27.97 4.17 2.47
C GLY A 581 28.11 5.09 1.25
N GLU A 582 27.01 5.50 0.63
CA GLU A 582 27.04 6.44 -0.51
C GLU A 582 27.44 7.87 -0.07
N LEU A 583 27.05 8.29 1.14
CA LEU A 583 27.43 9.58 1.69
C LEU A 583 28.93 9.67 2.01
N VAL A 584 29.55 8.59 2.51
CA VAL A 584 31.01 8.53 2.68
C VAL A 584 31.73 8.64 1.33
N GLU A 585 31.22 7.98 0.29
CA GLU A 585 31.80 8.16 -1.05
C GLU A 585 31.72 9.59 -1.55
N ALA A 586 30.67 10.33 -1.17
CA ALA A 586 30.53 11.72 -1.58
C ALA A 586 31.61 12.62 -0.95
N THR A 587 32.12 12.30 0.24
CA THR A 587 33.12 13.13 0.95
C THR A 587 34.52 13.00 0.39
N ILE A 588 34.81 11.91 -0.33
CA ILE A 588 36.10 11.69 -1.01
C ILE A 588 36.16 12.26 -2.43
N VAL A 589 35.08 12.89 -2.91
CA VAL A 589 35.03 13.52 -4.24
C VAL A 589 35.37 15.00 -4.13
N ASP A 590 36.48 15.41 -4.76
CA ASP A 590 36.87 16.80 -4.91
C ASP A 590 36.62 17.27 -6.34
N THR A 591 35.66 18.20 -6.50
CA THR A 591 35.33 18.80 -7.81
C THR A 591 36.20 20.02 -8.16
N THR A 592 37.16 20.41 -7.32
CA THR A 592 38.09 21.50 -7.66
C THR A 592 39.09 21.09 -8.76
N ALA A 593 39.78 22.08 -9.34
CA ALA A 593 40.62 22.18 -10.57
C ALA A 593 41.15 20.94 -11.35
N LYS A 594 41.09 19.70 -10.85
CA LYS A 594 41.38 18.47 -11.58
C LYS A 594 40.31 17.37 -11.48
N GLY A 595 39.30 17.49 -10.62
CA GLY A 595 38.29 16.45 -10.41
C GLY A 595 38.92 15.15 -9.93
N ALA A 596 39.14 14.99 -8.62
CA ALA A 596 39.82 13.82 -8.07
C ALA A 596 38.93 13.05 -7.08
N VAL A 597 39.14 11.75 -6.99
CA VAL A 597 38.53 10.89 -5.96
C VAL A 597 39.66 10.30 -5.12
N ASP A 598 39.69 10.63 -3.83
CA ASP A 598 40.69 10.12 -2.90
C ASP A 598 40.21 8.82 -2.26
N PHE A 599 40.34 7.74 -3.02
CA PHE A 599 39.83 6.41 -2.63
C PHE A 599 40.46 5.88 -1.32
N ASP A 600 41.68 6.32 -1.00
CA ASP A 600 42.41 5.90 0.20
C ASP A 600 41.99 6.69 1.45
N ASN A 601 41.36 7.85 1.29
CA ASN A 601 40.84 8.69 2.37
C ASN A 601 39.38 8.35 2.75
N ARG A 602 38.89 7.15 2.41
CA ARG A 602 37.55 6.68 2.73
C ARG A 602 37.39 6.43 4.23
N GLY A 603 36.58 7.27 4.88
CA GLY A 603 36.26 7.17 6.31
C GLY A 603 35.27 6.06 6.68
N GLY A 604 34.90 6.00 7.96
CA GLY A 604 33.85 5.13 8.47
C GLY A 604 32.46 5.68 8.17
N TRP A 605 31.49 4.81 7.87
CA TRP A 605 30.09 5.25 7.66
C TRP A 605 29.42 5.82 8.91
N THR A 606 30.01 5.57 10.09
CA THR A 606 29.61 6.19 11.37
C THR A 606 29.98 7.66 11.42
N ASP A 607 31.01 8.10 10.69
CA ASP A 607 31.57 9.44 10.79
C ASP A 607 30.56 10.47 10.27
N VAL A 608 29.77 10.13 9.23
CA VAL A 608 28.65 10.94 8.71
C VAL A 608 27.68 11.35 9.83
N LEU A 609 27.41 10.41 10.73
CA LEU A 609 26.47 10.57 11.82
C LEU A 609 27.09 11.39 12.97
N GLU A 610 28.38 11.21 13.25
CA GLU A 610 29.12 11.97 14.26
C GLU A 610 29.34 13.44 13.84
N VAL A 611 29.77 13.67 12.59
CA VAL A 611 30.02 15.01 12.03
C VAL A 611 28.76 15.87 11.99
N LEU A 612 27.64 15.29 11.54
CA LEU A 612 26.35 15.99 11.45
C LEU A 612 25.41 15.66 12.61
N ALA A 613 25.95 15.45 13.81
CA ALA A 613 25.20 14.99 14.97
C ALA A 613 23.98 15.88 15.27
N GLY A 614 22.80 15.27 15.17
CA GLY A 614 21.51 15.93 15.39
C GLY A 614 20.96 16.68 14.18
N LEU A 615 21.73 16.90 13.10
CA LEU A 615 21.23 17.45 11.82
C LEU A 615 20.75 16.36 10.85
N VAL A 616 21.06 15.09 11.13
CA VAL A 616 20.72 13.92 10.30
C VAL A 616 19.89 12.89 11.06
N VAL A 617 19.01 12.18 10.35
CA VAL A 617 18.22 11.03 10.82
C VAL A 617 18.35 9.89 9.81
N THR A 618 18.31 8.65 10.29
CA THR A 618 18.28 7.45 9.46
C THR A 618 16.86 6.86 9.34
N ASP A 619 16.59 6.13 8.24
CA ASP A 619 15.27 5.53 7.97
C ASP A 619 14.82 4.50 9.03
N GLU A 620 15.73 4.01 9.88
CA GLU A 620 15.42 3.17 11.04
C GLU A 620 15.02 3.95 12.30
N GLY A 621 14.84 5.27 12.20
CA GLY A 621 14.27 6.11 13.25
C GLY A 621 15.20 6.45 14.41
N THR A 622 16.50 6.19 14.29
CA THR A 622 17.46 6.48 15.36
C THR A 622 18.09 7.86 15.16
N LEU A 623 17.89 8.75 16.14
CA LEU A 623 18.78 9.88 16.35
C LEU A 623 19.98 9.42 17.18
N LEU A 624 21.15 9.90 16.82
CA LEU A 624 22.41 9.53 17.47
C LEU A 624 22.54 10.18 18.83
N SER A 625 22.40 9.38 19.88
CA SER A 625 23.02 9.65 21.16
C SER A 625 23.92 8.47 21.50
N GLU A 626 25.23 8.69 21.41
CA GLU A 626 26.27 7.71 21.72
C GLU A 626 26.21 7.21 23.16
N ALA A 627 26.34 5.90 23.29
CA ALA A 627 26.79 5.26 24.51
C ALA A 627 28.32 5.26 24.53
N ARG A 628 28.94 5.93 25.51
CA ARG A 628 30.25 5.52 26.04
C ARG A 628 30.32 5.70 27.55
N ASP A 629 31.08 4.76 28.13
CA ASP A 629 31.57 4.62 29.50
C ASP A 629 30.68 3.89 30.52
N THR A 630 30.88 2.57 30.60
CA THR A 630 31.22 1.90 31.88
C THR A 630 32.12 0.70 31.62
N GLU A 631 33.39 0.81 32.04
CA GLU A 631 34.20 -0.35 32.42
C GLU A 631 33.59 -0.98 33.68
N SER A 632 33.03 -2.18 33.56
CA SER A 632 33.06 -3.22 34.59
C SER A 632 32.46 -4.51 34.02
N GLU A 633 33.20 -5.59 34.18
CA GLU A 633 33.01 -6.90 33.59
C GLU A 633 31.65 -7.57 33.87
N SER A 634 31.29 -8.44 32.93
CA SER A 634 30.27 -9.51 32.95
C SER A 634 28.85 -9.17 32.42
N MET A 635 28.56 -9.78 31.27
CA MET A 635 27.25 -9.94 30.58
C MET A 635 26.70 -8.68 29.90
N SER A 636 27.32 -8.28 28.78
CA SER A 636 27.05 -7.06 28.03
C SER A 636 25.75 -7.08 27.21
N SER A 637 24.81 -6.24 27.64
CA SER A 637 23.77 -5.61 26.82
C SER A 637 24.44 -4.62 25.85
N GLU A 638 24.20 -4.78 24.54
CA GLU A 638 24.99 -4.13 23.48
C GLU A 638 24.40 -2.80 22.93
N PRO A 639 25.21 -1.86 22.40
CA PRO A 639 24.77 -0.50 22.03
C PRO A 639 24.07 -0.37 20.67
N LEU A 640 23.23 0.67 20.53
CA LEU A 640 22.38 1.03 19.36
C LEU A 640 23.12 1.25 18.01
N VAL A 641 24.45 1.38 18.01
CA VAL A 641 25.29 1.44 16.78
C VAL A 641 25.23 0.12 15.99
N LYS A 642 24.71 -0.98 16.55
CA LYS A 642 24.55 -2.27 15.85
C LYS A 642 23.33 -2.40 14.92
N ARG A 643 22.41 -1.44 14.86
CA ARG A 643 21.22 -1.54 13.95
C ARG A 643 21.44 -0.89 12.59
N ALA A 644 22.06 0.28 12.55
CA ALA A 644 22.42 0.92 11.30
C ALA A 644 23.54 0.15 10.59
N SER A 645 23.48 0.13 9.27
CA SER A 645 24.48 -0.47 8.39
C SER A 645 24.89 0.54 7.32
N LYS A 646 25.94 0.21 6.55
CA LYS A 646 26.33 1.00 5.37
C LYS A 646 25.19 1.18 4.35
N HIS A 647 24.16 0.34 4.38
CA HIS A 647 22.99 0.42 3.49
C HIS A 647 21.84 1.23 4.06
N THR A 648 21.94 1.67 5.33
CA THR A 648 20.92 2.48 5.97
C THR A 648 20.88 3.87 5.31
N LYS A 649 19.69 4.30 4.90
CA LYS A 649 19.45 5.61 4.30
C LYS A 649 19.46 6.71 5.34
N ALA A 650 20.04 7.85 4.98
CA ALA A 650 20.14 9.04 5.81
C ALA A 650 19.50 10.24 5.12
N ARG A 651 18.92 11.13 5.94
CA ARG A 651 18.21 12.35 5.52
C ARG A 651 18.50 13.46 6.50
N LEU A 652 18.32 14.71 6.08
CA LEU A 652 18.27 15.82 7.04
C LEU A 652 17.15 15.55 8.05
N ALA A 653 17.44 15.83 9.31
CA ALA A 653 16.57 15.48 10.43
C ALA A 653 15.20 16.19 10.37
N HIS A 654 15.11 17.31 9.66
CA HIS A 654 13.87 18.03 9.42
C HIS A 654 14.02 18.98 8.22
N PHE A 655 12.94 19.22 7.46
CA PHE A 655 12.93 20.14 6.31
C PHE A 655 13.44 21.55 6.63
N SER A 656 13.13 22.08 7.81
CA SER A 656 13.60 23.40 8.25
C SER A 656 15.12 23.52 8.37
N VAL A 657 15.88 22.41 8.39
CA VAL A 657 17.35 22.46 8.28
C VAL A 657 17.72 22.96 6.87
N LYS A 658 17.14 22.35 5.82
CA LYS A 658 17.34 22.78 4.43
C LYS A 658 16.89 24.23 4.24
N GLU A 659 15.71 24.57 4.75
CA GLU A 659 15.18 25.95 4.68
C GLU A 659 16.16 26.96 5.30
N TYR A 660 16.73 26.64 6.46
CA TYR A 660 17.71 27.52 7.11
C TYR A 660 19.00 27.65 6.30
N LEU A 661 19.53 26.55 5.76
CA LEU A 661 20.74 26.53 4.92
C LEU A 661 20.56 27.35 3.62
N GLU A 662 19.36 27.37 3.05
CA GLU A 662 19.01 28.16 1.85
C GLU A 662 18.56 29.60 2.16
N SER A 663 18.28 29.91 3.42
CA SER A 663 17.72 31.20 3.80
C SER A 663 18.75 32.33 3.71
N GLN A 664 18.29 33.55 3.45
CA GLN A 664 19.13 34.75 3.65
C GLN A 664 19.48 34.99 5.13
N ARG A 665 18.81 34.30 6.06
CA ARG A 665 19.00 34.46 7.51
C ARG A 665 20.36 33.92 7.96
N ILE A 666 20.83 32.82 7.37
CA ILE A 666 22.15 32.25 7.69
C ILE A 666 23.31 33.16 7.24
N LEU A 667 23.11 33.98 6.20
CA LEU A 667 24.13 34.93 5.72
C LEU A 667 24.45 36.04 6.74
N ALA A 668 23.48 36.36 7.61
CA ALA A 668 23.65 37.31 8.70
C ALA A 668 24.19 36.66 9.99
N SER A 669 24.41 35.34 10.00
CA SER A 669 24.77 34.54 11.16
C SER A 669 26.25 34.15 11.16
N THR A 670 26.75 33.55 12.26
CA THR A 670 28.12 33.03 12.32
C THR A 670 28.32 31.78 11.48
N ALA A 671 27.24 31.11 11.06
CA ALA A 671 27.25 29.89 10.25
C ALA A 671 27.15 30.15 8.73
N LYS A 672 27.38 31.39 8.27
CA LYS A 672 27.25 31.80 6.85
C LYS A 672 28.02 30.95 5.83
N GLU A 673 29.08 30.26 6.26
CA GLU A 673 29.88 29.37 5.41
C GLU A 673 29.11 28.13 4.93
N PHE A 674 28.07 27.71 5.67
CA PHE A 674 27.20 26.59 5.35
C PHE A 674 26.01 26.97 4.46
N HIS A 675 25.95 28.21 3.95
CA HIS A 675 24.86 28.65 3.08
C HIS A 675 24.87 27.89 1.75
N LEU A 676 23.73 27.33 1.36
CA LEU A 676 23.55 26.56 0.14
C LEU A 676 22.79 27.37 -0.91
N PHE A 677 23.32 27.42 -2.13
CA PHE A 677 22.66 28.07 -3.27
C PHE A 677 22.09 27.03 -4.24
N PRO A 678 20.75 26.88 -4.36
CA PRO A 678 20.13 25.75 -5.07
C PRO A 678 20.73 25.44 -6.46
N ALA A 679 20.85 26.45 -7.33
CA ALA A 679 21.40 26.25 -8.68
C ALA A 679 22.85 25.72 -8.64
N ARG A 680 23.71 26.35 -7.83
CA ARG A 680 25.11 25.96 -7.68
C ARG A 680 25.24 24.56 -7.06
N GLU A 681 24.41 24.23 -6.08
CA GLU A 681 24.49 22.93 -5.41
C GLU A 681 24.06 21.78 -6.34
N HIS A 682 23.08 22.02 -7.22
CA HIS A 682 22.71 21.06 -8.26
C HIS A 682 23.84 20.82 -9.26
N ASP A 683 24.52 21.88 -9.71
CA ASP A 683 25.67 21.78 -10.61
C ASP A 683 26.81 20.97 -9.96
N LEU A 684 27.18 21.31 -8.72
CA LEU A 684 28.24 20.63 -7.97
C LEU A 684 27.93 19.15 -7.71
N LEU A 685 26.67 18.80 -7.42
CA LEU A 685 26.27 17.41 -7.22
C LEU A 685 26.43 16.62 -8.52
N SER A 686 26.03 17.21 -9.65
CA SER A 686 26.19 16.55 -10.94
C SER A 686 27.66 16.41 -11.36
N GLU A 687 28.48 17.44 -11.13
CA GLU A 687 29.92 17.40 -11.36
C GLU A 687 30.58 16.31 -10.49
N SER A 688 30.16 16.19 -9.21
CA SER A 688 30.64 15.16 -8.31
C SER A 688 30.32 13.75 -8.83
N CYS A 689 29.10 13.52 -9.33
CA CYS A 689 28.74 12.24 -9.95
C CYS A 689 29.60 11.94 -11.18
N LEU A 690 29.91 12.95 -12.00
CA LEU A 690 30.73 12.80 -13.20
C LEU A 690 32.18 12.44 -12.87
N VAL A 691 32.78 13.14 -11.90
CA VAL A 691 34.13 12.86 -11.40
C VAL A 691 34.19 11.43 -10.85
N TYR A 692 33.19 11.03 -10.07
CA TYR A 692 33.12 9.69 -9.51
C TYR A 692 33.02 8.58 -10.58
N LEU A 693 32.17 8.77 -11.59
CA LEU A 693 32.04 7.81 -12.70
C LEU A 693 33.31 7.74 -13.55
N THR A 694 33.95 8.88 -13.78
CA THR A 694 35.24 8.94 -14.48
C THR A 694 36.32 8.17 -13.71
N HIS A 695 36.40 8.36 -12.40
CA HIS A 695 37.31 7.61 -11.54
C HIS A 695 37.02 6.10 -11.57
N TYR A 696 35.75 5.68 -11.48
CA TYR A 696 35.39 4.27 -11.59
C TYR A 696 35.91 3.65 -12.89
N SER A 697 35.69 4.32 -14.01
CA SER A 697 36.12 3.83 -15.33
C SER A 697 37.64 3.67 -15.44
N ASP A 698 38.39 4.60 -14.85
CA ASP A 698 39.86 4.64 -14.91
C ASP A 698 40.51 3.85 -13.75
N SER A 699 39.73 3.34 -12.78
CA SER A 699 40.24 2.69 -11.57
C SER A 699 40.73 1.26 -11.82
N PRO A 700 41.90 0.88 -11.28
CA PRO A 700 42.37 -0.51 -11.31
C PRO A 700 41.56 -1.46 -10.41
N ALA A 701 40.73 -0.92 -9.49
CA ALA A 701 39.89 -1.71 -8.60
C ALA A 701 38.55 -2.14 -9.25
N LYS A 702 38.27 -1.70 -10.48
CA LYS A 702 37.06 -2.06 -11.24
C LYS A 702 37.07 -3.52 -11.66
N ALA A 703 36.05 -4.30 -11.25
CA ALA A 703 35.84 -5.68 -11.67
C ALA A 703 34.85 -5.82 -12.85
N SER A 704 34.06 -4.78 -13.14
CA SER A 704 32.95 -4.79 -14.12
C SER A 704 31.89 -5.87 -13.85
N THR A 705 31.69 -6.20 -12.57
CA THR A 705 30.70 -7.17 -12.10
C THR A 705 29.88 -6.61 -10.95
N GLY A 706 28.88 -7.36 -10.47
CA GLY A 706 28.07 -6.97 -9.31
C GLY A 706 28.89 -6.64 -8.05
N GLU A 707 30.13 -7.13 -7.92
CA GLU A 707 31.03 -6.81 -6.80
C GLU A 707 31.37 -5.32 -6.72
N ASP A 708 31.36 -4.61 -7.86
CA ASP A 708 31.65 -3.17 -7.91
C ASP A 708 30.62 -2.34 -7.14
N GLN A 709 29.40 -2.85 -6.92
CA GLN A 709 28.41 -2.16 -6.08
C GLN A 709 28.82 -2.10 -4.61
N HIS A 710 29.72 -2.99 -4.17
CA HIS A 710 30.28 -2.96 -2.82
C HIS A 710 31.56 -2.13 -2.74
N THR A 711 32.39 -2.18 -3.79
CA THR A 711 33.65 -1.42 -3.89
C THR A 711 33.41 0.06 -4.13
N PHE A 712 32.38 0.40 -4.91
CA PHE A 712 31.97 1.75 -5.29
C PHE A 712 30.50 2.01 -4.93
N PRO A 713 30.16 2.22 -3.64
CA PRO A 713 28.77 2.36 -3.19
C PRO A 713 27.96 3.43 -3.94
N LEU A 714 28.56 4.56 -4.30
CA LEU A 714 27.90 5.69 -4.98
C LEU A 714 27.69 5.45 -6.49
N LEU A 715 28.23 4.36 -7.05
CA LEU A 715 28.27 4.12 -8.49
C LEU A 715 26.89 4.12 -9.14
N LYS A 716 25.91 3.43 -8.52
CA LYS A 716 24.55 3.32 -9.06
C LYS A 716 23.85 4.69 -9.05
N TYR A 717 23.92 5.39 -7.92
CA TYR A 717 23.32 6.71 -7.77
C TYR A 717 23.98 7.72 -8.73
N ALA A 718 25.31 7.73 -8.82
CA ALA A 718 26.05 8.60 -9.71
C ALA A 718 25.65 8.34 -11.17
N ALA A 719 25.60 7.07 -11.59
CA ALA A 719 25.22 6.69 -12.95
C ALA A 719 23.80 7.11 -13.32
N SER A 720 22.86 7.07 -12.37
CA SER A 720 21.47 7.52 -12.58
C SER A 720 21.25 9.02 -12.42
N SER A 721 22.21 9.75 -11.83
CA SER A 721 22.09 11.20 -11.60
C SER A 721 22.88 12.04 -12.60
N CYS A 722 24.07 11.57 -12.99
CA CYS A 722 25.04 12.30 -13.80
C CYS A 722 24.53 12.66 -15.20
N TYR A 723 23.60 11.88 -15.76
CA TYR A 723 23.13 12.11 -17.12
C TYR A 723 22.32 13.42 -17.26
N ARG A 724 21.99 14.11 -16.16
CA ARG A 724 21.17 15.33 -16.18
C ARG A 724 21.96 16.62 -16.42
N SER A 725 23.29 16.65 -16.31
CA SER A 725 24.02 17.91 -16.60
C SER A 725 25.12 17.81 -17.65
N GLU A 726 25.96 16.78 -17.73
CA GLU A 726 27.21 16.92 -18.51
C GLU A 726 27.73 15.68 -19.27
N ALA A 727 28.31 16.01 -20.44
CA ALA A 727 28.59 15.23 -21.66
C ALA A 727 29.70 14.17 -21.61
N LEU A 728 30.60 14.26 -20.63
CA LEU A 728 31.97 13.78 -20.78
C LEU A 728 32.08 12.24 -20.85
N LEU A 729 31.15 11.50 -20.24
CA LEU A 729 31.13 10.04 -20.30
C LEU A 729 30.76 9.52 -21.68
N LEU A 730 29.87 10.22 -22.41
CA LEU A 730 29.41 9.80 -23.73
C LEU A 730 30.47 10.04 -24.82
N LEU A 731 31.44 10.92 -24.57
CA LEU A 731 32.55 11.20 -25.50
C LEU A 731 33.62 10.10 -25.51
N SER A 732 33.72 9.29 -24.45
CA SER A 732 34.68 8.17 -24.36
C SER A 732 33.97 6.83 -24.50
N GLU A 733 34.42 5.98 -25.43
CA GLU A 733 33.83 4.66 -25.65
C GLU A 733 33.93 3.76 -24.40
N SER A 734 35.08 3.74 -23.74
CA SER A 734 35.28 2.91 -22.54
C SER A 734 34.37 3.33 -21.39
N ARG A 735 34.31 4.65 -21.11
CA ARG A 735 33.50 5.20 -20.01
C ARG A 735 32.01 5.04 -20.26
N ARG A 736 31.59 5.19 -21.52
CA ARG A 736 30.20 4.91 -21.94
C ARG A 736 29.83 3.46 -21.70
N LEU A 737 30.70 2.51 -22.06
CA LEU A 737 30.42 1.08 -21.84
C LEU A 737 30.31 0.75 -20.35
N ASP A 738 31.20 1.29 -19.50
CA ASP A 738 31.11 1.15 -18.04
C ASP A 738 29.81 1.75 -17.49
N TRP A 739 29.45 2.96 -17.92
CA TRP A 739 28.18 3.58 -17.54
C TRP A 739 26.99 2.70 -17.93
N LEU A 740 26.98 2.12 -19.14
CA LEU A 740 25.94 1.21 -19.61
C LEU A 740 25.93 -0.16 -18.91
N LEU A 741 27.01 -0.55 -18.23
CA LEU A 741 26.96 -1.71 -17.33
C LEU A 741 26.16 -1.36 -16.07
N VAL A 742 26.27 -0.14 -15.56
CA VAL A 742 25.65 0.28 -14.31
C VAL A 742 24.23 0.80 -14.51
N HIS A 743 24.03 1.66 -15.50
CA HIS A 743 22.78 2.35 -15.79
C HIS A 743 22.50 2.35 -17.29
N ARG A 744 21.37 1.73 -17.70
CA ARG A 744 20.90 1.76 -19.08
C ARG A 744 19.64 2.60 -19.20
N PRO A 745 19.70 3.79 -19.84
CA PRO A 745 18.53 4.65 -20.02
C PRO A 745 17.35 3.96 -20.72
N ASP A 746 17.64 3.03 -21.64
CA ASP A 746 16.65 2.27 -22.41
C ASP A 746 15.95 1.16 -21.59
N PHE A 747 16.59 0.73 -20.50
CA PHE A 747 16.15 -0.34 -19.60
C PHE A 747 16.37 0.06 -18.12
N PRO A 748 15.72 1.13 -17.63
CA PRO A 748 15.98 1.66 -16.30
C PRO A 748 15.58 0.71 -15.15
N TRP A 749 14.81 -0.34 -15.45
CA TRP A 749 14.45 -1.40 -14.50
C TRP A 749 15.46 -2.54 -14.42
N LEU A 750 16.49 -2.53 -15.25
CA LEU A 750 17.51 -3.57 -15.25
C LEU A 750 18.50 -3.30 -14.11
N ASP A 751 18.78 -4.33 -13.31
CA ASP A 751 19.81 -4.23 -12.29
C ASP A 751 21.19 -4.01 -12.91
N PRO A 752 22.09 -3.26 -12.24
CA PRO A 752 23.47 -3.09 -12.68
C PRO A 752 24.14 -4.43 -13.00
N PHE A 753 24.95 -4.45 -14.05
CA PHE A 753 25.76 -5.58 -14.53
C PHE A 753 24.97 -6.77 -15.10
N ARG A 754 23.64 -6.67 -15.23
CA ARG A 754 22.82 -7.75 -15.81
C ARG A 754 22.95 -7.79 -17.33
N ARG A 755 23.30 -8.97 -17.87
CA ARG A 755 23.34 -9.21 -19.33
C ARG A 755 21.94 -9.37 -19.91
N ILE A 756 21.68 -8.76 -21.06
CA ILE A 756 20.46 -8.94 -21.85
C ILE A 756 20.75 -9.98 -22.95
N PRO A 757 19.87 -10.99 -23.17
CA PRO A 757 20.14 -12.07 -24.13
C PRO A 757 20.16 -11.70 -25.63
N ASP A 758 19.63 -10.53 -26.05
CA ASP A 758 19.19 -10.33 -27.46
C ASP A 758 19.59 -8.98 -28.13
N VAL A 759 20.67 -8.30 -27.72
CA VAL A 759 21.04 -7.00 -28.36
C VAL A 759 22.54 -6.90 -28.64
N ASP A 760 22.95 -7.40 -29.80
CA ASP A 760 24.29 -7.17 -30.36
C ASP A 760 24.45 -5.76 -30.99
N ASP A 761 23.52 -4.82 -30.75
CA ASP A 761 23.54 -3.46 -31.32
C ASP A 761 23.39 -2.39 -30.23
N ALA A 762 24.45 -2.14 -29.46
CA ALA A 762 24.48 -1.04 -28.48
C ALA A 762 24.38 0.31 -29.20
N GLY A 763 23.56 1.23 -28.69
CA GLY A 763 23.38 2.55 -29.30
C GLY A 763 24.69 3.36 -29.36
N SER A 764 24.80 4.28 -30.31
CA SER A 764 25.91 5.23 -30.39
C SER A 764 25.91 6.23 -29.22
N SER A 765 26.99 6.98 -29.03
CA SER A 765 27.02 8.09 -28.06
C SER A 765 25.93 9.12 -28.32
N LEU A 766 25.67 9.40 -29.61
CA LEU A 766 24.61 10.32 -30.03
C LEU A 766 23.22 9.75 -29.74
N TYR A 767 23.03 8.44 -29.88
CA TYR A 767 21.80 7.77 -29.46
C TYR A 767 21.52 7.98 -27.97
N TYR A 768 22.50 7.72 -27.10
CA TYR A 768 22.29 7.87 -25.66
C TYR A 768 22.15 9.33 -25.22
N ALA A 769 22.87 10.26 -25.85
CA ALA A 769 22.65 11.70 -25.63
C ALA A 769 21.20 12.09 -25.99
N SER A 770 20.64 11.47 -27.03
CA SER A 770 19.28 11.70 -27.49
C SER A 770 18.21 11.04 -26.62
N THR A 771 18.47 9.84 -26.08
CA THR A 771 17.57 9.19 -25.09
C THR A 771 17.46 9.99 -23.79
N VAL A 772 18.49 10.76 -23.47
CA VAL A 772 18.56 11.53 -22.22
C VAL A 772 18.08 12.98 -22.38
N GLY A 773 18.08 13.52 -23.61
CA GLY A 773 17.69 14.91 -23.88
C GLY A 773 18.85 15.91 -23.79
N LEU A 774 20.10 15.45 -23.88
CA LEU A 774 21.30 16.31 -23.73
C LEU A 774 21.67 17.04 -25.02
N ARG A 775 20.92 18.10 -25.38
CA ARG A 775 21.17 18.88 -26.61
C ARG A 775 22.62 19.36 -26.78
N PRO A 776 23.27 20.01 -25.79
CA PRO A 776 24.65 20.51 -25.98
C PRO A 776 25.64 19.37 -26.28
N VAL A 777 25.38 18.19 -25.74
CA VAL A 777 26.20 16.99 -25.93
C VAL A 777 25.98 16.40 -27.31
N ALA A 778 24.72 16.30 -27.73
CA ALA A 778 24.38 15.88 -29.08
C ALA A 778 25.01 16.82 -30.12
N GLU A 779 25.01 18.13 -29.89
CA GLU A 779 25.64 19.14 -30.75
C GLU A 779 27.15 18.92 -30.84
N ALA A 780 27.83 18.82 -29.70
CA ALA A 780 29.27 18.55 -29.66
C ALA A 780 29.65 17.21 -30.33
N LEU A 781 28.83 16.15 -30.17
CA LEU A 781 29.06 14.86 -30.83
C LEU A 781 28.92 14.95 -32.35
N ILE A 782 27.93 15.71 -32.84
CA ILE A 782 27.74 15.96 -34.27
C ILE A 782 28.90 16.78 -34.84
N GLU A 783 29.34 17.83 -34.14
CA GLU A 783 30.51 18.63 -34.51
C GLU A 783 31.81 17.80 -34.52
N ALA A 784 31.93 16.82 -33.61
CA ALA A 784 33.04 15.87 -33.57
C ALA A 784 32.98 14.80 -34.68
N GLY A 785 31.95 14.82 -35.53
CA GLY A 785 31.81 13.92 -36.67
C GLY A 785 31.19 12.55 -36.35
N VAL A 786 30.47 12.41 -35.22
CA VAL A 786 29.70 11.20 -34.93
C VAL A 786 28.57 11.05 -35.96
N ASP A 787 28.44 9.86 -36.54
CA ASP A 787 27.43 9.58 -37.55
C ASP A 787 26.00 9.75 -37.01
N VAL A 788 25.30 10.75 -37.54
CA VAL A 788 23.88 11.05 -37.22
C VAL A 788 22.94 9.91 -37.64
N HIS A 789 23.37 9.04 -38.56
CA HIS A 789 22.63 7.90 -39.06
C HIS A 789 22.97 6.58 -38.36
N ALA A 790 23.84 6.62 -37.34
CA ALA A 790 24.25 5.44 -36.61
C ALA A 790 23.01 4.69 -36.09
N LYS A 791 22.92 3.40 -36.47
CA LYS A 791 21.90 2.49 -35.99
C LYS A 791 22.36 1.84 -34.69
N GLY A 792 21.39 1.49 -33.84
CA GLY A 792 21.62 0.77 -32.60
C GLY A 792 20.73 1.26 -31.47
N GLY A 793 20.79 0.52 -30.37
CA GLY A 793 19.93 0.74 -29.22
C GLY A 793 18.50 0.26 -29.44
N ARG A 794 17.70 0.29 -28.37
CA ARG A 794 16.32 -0.19 -28.36
C ARG A 794 15.41 0.53 -29.38
N TYR A 795 15.59 1.84 -29.52
CA TYR A 795 14.72 2.67 -30.36
C TYR A 795 15.21 2.78 -31.82
N GLY A 796 16.40 2.26 -32.14
CA GLY A 796 16.90 2.10 -33.50
C GLY A 796 17.93 3.13 -33.96
N ASN A 797 17.74 4.43 -33.65
CA ASN A 797 18.72 5.49 -33.88
C ASN A 797 18.46 6.71 -32.98
N ALA A 798 19.36 7.71 -33.04
CA ALA A 798 19.30 8.90 -32.20
C ALA A 798 18.00 9.72 -32.35
N LEU A 799 17.51 9.91 -33.58
CA LEU A 799 16.27 10.65 -33.83
C LEU A 799 15.06 9.91 -33.26
N GLN A 800 15.01 8.58 -33.43
CA GLN A 800 13.94 7.76 -32.87
C GLN A 800 13.95 7.78 -31.34
N ALA A 801 15.13 7.79 -30.71
CA ALA A 801 15.28 7.90 -29.27
C ALA A 801 14.78 9.25 -28.73
N ALA A 802 15.21 10.37 -29.33
CA ALA A 802 14.71 11.71 -28.95
C ALA A 802 13.19 11.81 -29.12
N CYS A 803 12.65 11.21 -30.19
CA CYS A 803 11.22 11.24 -30.47
C CYS A 803 10.40 10.36 -29.52
N GLU A 804 10.95 9.24 -29.04
CA GLU A 804 10.32 8.42 -28.00
C GLU A 804 10.26 9.15 -26.66
N ARG A 805 11.29 9.95 -26.36
CA ARG A 805 11.42 10.70 -25.11
C ARG A 805 10.67 12.02 -25.11
N GLY A 806 10.28 12.53 -26.28
CA GLY A 806 9.57 13.79 -26.41
C GLY A 806 10.51 15.00 -26.45
N ASP A 807 11.82 14.78 -26.63
CA ASP A 807 12.84 15.82 -26.63
C ASP A 807 12.87 16.59 -27.95
N ALA A 808 11.88 17.46 -28.12
CA ALA A 808 11.72 18.32 -29.30
C ALA A 808 13.01 19.06 -29.68
N SER A 809 13.71 19.58 -28.68
CA SER A 809 14.94 20.33 -28.89
C SER A 809 16.09 19.47 -29.47
N VAL A 810 16.18 18.19 -29.12
CA VAL A 810 17.20 17.27 -29.67
C VAL A 810 16.75 16.74 -31.03
N ALA A 811 15.46 16.45 -31.18
CA ALA A 811 14.88 16.05 -32.46
C ALA A 811 15.12 17.11 -33.55
N GLU A 812 14.87 18.39 -33.24
CA GLU A 812 15.16 19.51 -34.15
C GLU A 812 16.64 19.57 -34.54
N LEU A 813 17.54 19.51 -33.55
CA LEU A 813 18.99 19.51 -33.79
C LEU A 813 19.39 18.38 -34.76
N LEU A 814 18.95 17.15 -34.49
CA LEU A 814 19.27 15.98 -35.31
C LEU A 814 18.74 16.14 -36.75
N ILE A 815 17.50 16.63 -36.91
CA ILE A 815 16.88 16.87 -38.22
C ILE A 815 17.67 17.94 -38.99
N THR A 816 17.99 19.07 -38.35
CA THR A 816 18.80 20.14 -38.98
C THR A 816 20.21 19.69 -39.31
N SER A 817 20.73 18.68 -38.60
CA SER A 817 22.03 18.05 -38.84
C SER A 817 21.97 16.92 -39.88
N GLY A 818 20.84 16.75 -40.56
CA GLY A 818 20.68 15.82 -41.68
C GLY A 818 20.17 14.43 -41.31
N ALA A 819 19.68 14.20 -40.09
CA ALA A 819 19.08 12.92 -39.71
C ALA A 819 17.94 12.52 -40.67
N ASN A 820 17.93 11.25 -41.09
CA ASN A 820 16.87 10.74 -41.94
C ASN A 820 15.57 10.56 -41.13
N VAL A 821 14.64 11.49 -41.31
CA VAL A 821 13.31 11.52 -40.65
C VAL A 821 12.53 10.22 -40.86
N ASN A 822 12.72 9.56 -42.01
CA ASN A 822 12.02 8.35 -42.42
C ASN A 822 12.86 7.07 -42.21
N ALA A 823 13.93 7.14 -41.42
CA ALA A 823 14.73 5.98 -41.08
C ALA A 823 13.86 4.90 -40.40
N ARG A 824 14.05 3.66 -40.84
CA ARG A 824 13.35 2.49 -40.31
C ARG A 824 14.24 1.68 -39.37
N GLY A 825 13.72 1.28 -38.22
CA GLY A 825 14.41 0.46 -37.23
C GLY A 825 13.82 0.58 -35.82
N GLY A 826 14.39 -0.17 -34.88
CA GLY A 826 14.00 -0.11 -33.47
C GLY A 826 12.60 -0.62 -33.15
N GLU A 827 12.21 -0.49 -31.88
CA GLU A 827 10.93 -0.98 -31.35
C GLU A 827 9.70 -0.43 -32.07
N TRP A 828 9.70 0.87 -32.40
CA TRP A 828 8.53 1.58 -32.94
C TRP A 828 8.47 1.64 -34.47
N GLY A 829 9.60 1.42 -35.15
CA GLY A 829 9.70 1.48 -36.60
C GLY A 829 10.25 2.79 -37.16
N THR A 830 9.63 3.94 -36.85
CA THR A 830 10.05 5.29 -37.29
C THR A 830 9.97 6.30 -36.15
N ALA A 831 10.58 7.47 -36.34
CA ALA A 831 10.50 8.58 -35.38
C ALA A 831 9.05 9.07 -35.18
N LEU A 832 8.26 9.15 -36.26
CA LEU A 832 6.87 9.58 -36.22
C LEU A 832 6.00 8.60 -35.42
N GLN A 833 6.17 7.30 -35.62
CA GLN A 833 5.45 6.28 -34.85
C GLN A 833 5.83 6.29 -33.37
N ALA A 834 7.11 6.48 -33.04
CA ALA A 834 7.57 6.59 -31.66
C ALA A 834 6.91 7.78 -30.94
N ALA A 835 6.95 8.97 -31.55
CA ALA A 835 6.33 10.17 -31.01
C ALA A 835 4.80 10.03 -30.92
N ALA A 836 4.18 9.42 -31.93
CA ALA A 836 2.74 9.23 -31.99
C ALA A 836 2.23 8.22 -30.94
N TRP A 837 2.95 7.12 -30.71
CA TRP A 837 2.63 6.15 -29.66
C TRP A 837 2.76 6.73 -28.24
N LYS A 838 3.61 7.73 -28.06
CA LYS A 838 3.87 8.37 -26.76
C LYS A 838 3.08 9.65 -26.54
N GLY A 839 2.37 10.15 -27.56
CA GLY A 839 1.53 11.34 -27.44
C GLY A 839 2.31 12.66 -27.45
N HIS A 840 3.53 12.68 -28.03
CA HIS A 840 4.40 13.86 -27.99
C HIS A 840 4.02 14.88 -29.07
N ASP A 841 3.00 15.68 -28.78
CA ASP A 841 2.36 16.59 -29.74
C ASP A 841 3.36 17.49 -30.49
N HIS A 842 4.27 18.12 -29.75
CA HIS A 842 5.24 19.06 -30.31
C HIS A 842 6.25 18.37 -31.25
N VAL A 843 6.72 17.18 -30.88
CA VAL A 843 7.65 16.38 -31.68
C VAL A 843 6.98 15.88 -32.96
N VAL A 844 5.72 15.43 -32.88
CA VAL A 844 4.93 15.03 -34.06
C VAL A 844 4.86 16.20 -35.06
N LYS A 845 4.58 17.41 -34.58
CA LYS A 845 4.55 18.61 -35.41
C LYS A 845 5.90 18.89 -36.09
N ILE A 846 7.00 18.78 -35.35
CA ILE A 846 8.37 18.94 -35.89
C ILE A 846 8.63 17.92 -37.02
N LEU A 847 8.29 16.66 -36.79
CA LEU A 847 8.51 15.58 -37.77
C LEU A 847 7.67 15.76 -39.04
N ILE A 848 6.39 16.14 -38.90
CA ILE A 848 5.51 16.45 -40.04
C ILE A 848 6.11 17.59 -40.88
N ASN A 849 6.53 18.68 -40.23
CA ASN A 849 7.15 19.82 -40.90
C ASN A 849 8.49 19.46 -41.58
N ALA A 850 9.19 18.46 -41.04
CA ALA A 850 10.44 17.93 -41.60
C ALA A 850 10.24 16.90 -42.72
N GLY A 851 8.99 16.65 -43.15
CA GLY A 851 8.69 15.72 -44.24
C GLY A 851 8.63 14.25 -43.84
N ALA A 852 8.23 13.95 -42.60
CA ALA A 852 7.94 12.59 -42.19
C ALA A 852 6.82 11.97 -43.04
N ASP A 853 7.01 10.72 -43.46
CA ASP A 853 5.99 9.95 -44.16
C ASP A 853 4.89 9.51 -43.18
N ILE A 854 3.73 10.15 -43.33
CA ILE A 854 2.57 10.02 -42.45
C ILE A 854 2.01 8.59 -42.43
N ASP A 855 2.06 7.91 -43.58
CA ASP A 855 1.45 6.60 -43.79
C ASP A 855 2.47 5.45 -43.79
N THR A 856 3.72 5.70 -43.38
CA THR A 856 4.71 4.62 -43.27
C THR A 856 4.22 3.56 -42.27
N GLU A 857 4.24 2.31 -42.71
CA GLU A 857 3.89 1.14 -41.90
C GLU A 857 5.12 0.58 -41.16
N ALA A 858 4.96 0.31 -39.86
CA ALA A 858 5.90 -0.49 -39.09
C ALA A 858 5.20 -1.59 -38.29
N LYS A 859 5.78 -2.78 -38.28
CA LYS A 859 5.26 -3.90 -37.48
C LYS A 859 5.93 -3.87 -36.10
N PRO A 860 5.18 -4.05 -34.98
CA PRO A 860 3.77 -4.46 -34.92
C PRO A 860 2.73 -3.33 -34.86
N TYR A 861 3.13 -2.07 -34.73
CA TYR A 861 2.26 -0.96 -34.28
C TYR A 861 1.50 -0.20 -35.37
N GLY A 862 1.72 -0.50 -36.65
CA GLY A 862 0.98 0.12 -37.75
C GLY A 862 1.55 1.47 -38.18
N THR A 863 0.71 2.42 -38.58
CA THR A 863 1.09 3.83 -38.89
C THR A 863 1.12 4.70 -37.63
N GLY A 864 1.63 5.93 -37.75
CA GLY A 864 1.53 6.91 -36.67
C GLY A 864 0.08 7.16 -36.22
N LEU A 865 -0.87 7.17 -37.18
CA LEU A 865 -2.29 7.36 -36.87
C LEU A 865 -2.85 6.21 -36.06
N GLN A 866 -2.53 4.97 -36.41
CA GLN A 866 -2.97 3.78 -35.67
C GLN A 866 -2.33 3.71 -34.29
N ALA A 867 -1.04 4.04 -34.16
CA ALA A 867 -0.32 4.10 -32.89
C ALA A 867 -0.96 5.12 -31.93
N ALA A 868 -1.21 6.35 -32.40
CA ALA A 868 -1.88 7.39 -31.61
C ALA A 868 -3.33 7.01 -31.26
N SER A 869 -4.03 6.37 -32.19
CA SER A 869 -5.42 5.94 -31.99
C SER A 869 -5.56 4.82 -30.97
N TRP A 870 -4.62 3.87 -30.97
CA TRP A 870 -4.52 2.80 -29.97
C TRP A 870 -4.26 3.35 -28.55
N ARG A 871 -3.57 4.49 -28.45
CA ARG A 871 -3.19 5.09 -27.16
C ARG A 871 -4.07 6.27 -26.74
N GLY A 872 -5.11 6.58 -27.53
CA GLY A 872 -6.07 7.62 -27.20
C GLY A 872 -5.55 9.06 -27.31
N HIS A 873 -4.40 9.28 -27.97
CA HIS A 873 -3.77 10.60 -28.08
C HIS A 873 -4.49 11.49 -29.11
N HIS A 874 -5.62 12.07 -28.73
CA HIS A 874 -6.51 12.80 -29.62
C HIS A 874 -5.87 14.01 -30.32
N ASN A 875 -4.96 14.73 -29.66
CA ASN A 875 -4.23 15.85 -30.29
C ASN A 875 -3.31 15.36 -31.42
N VAL A 876 -2.55 14.29 -31.19
CA VAL A 876 -1.72 13.64 -32.21
C VAL A 876 -2.58 13.13 -33.37
N VAL A 877 -3.69 12.45 -33.06
CA VAL A 877 -4.63 11.96 -34.09
C VAL A 877 -5.12 13.11 -34.95
N GLN A 878 -5.55 14.22 -34.34
CA GLN A 878 -5.98 15.42 -35.04
C GLN A 878 -4.88 15.96 -35.96
N MET A 879 -3.66 16.11 -35.47
CA MET A 879 -2.53 16.61 -36.27
C MET A 879 -2.19 15.71 -37.46
N LEU A 880 -2.20 14.38 -37.27
CA LEU A 880 -1.93 13.43 -38.34
C LEU A 880 -3.03 13.46 -39.40
N LEU A 881 -4.31 13.57 -39.00
CA LEU A 881 -5.44 13.71 -39.91
C LEU A 881 -5.36 15.02 -40.69
N ASP A 882 -5.00 16.12 -40.04
CA ASP A 882 -4.82 17.43 -40.69
C ASP A 882 -3.62 17.44 -41.64
N ALA A 883 -2.60 16.63 -41.37
CA ALA A 883 -1.46 16.39 -42.24
C ALA A 883 -1.75 15.39 -43.39
N GLY A 884 -2.98 14.89 -43.50
CA GLY A 884 -3.44 14.04 -44.61
C GLY A 884 -3.27 12.54 -44.40
N ALA A 885 -3.15 12.05 -43.16
CA ALA A 885 -3.08 10.62 -42.85
C ALA A 885 -4.26 9.84 -43.45
N GLN A 886 -3.98 8.66 -44.02
CA GLN A 886 -5.01 7.78 -44.55
C GLN A 886 -5.80 7.12 -43.42
N VAL A 887 -6.97 7.69 -43.13
CA VAL A 887 -7.89 7.25 -42.06
C VAL A 887 -8.22 5.75 -42.11
N ASN A 888 -8.32 5.21 -43.33
CA ASN A 888 -8.76 3.84 -43.59
C ASN A 888 -7.62 2.85 -43.90
N LEU A 889 -6.37 3.27 -43.77
CA LEU A 889 -5.22 2.39 -44.03
C LEU A 889 -5.25 1.20 -43.08
N GLN A 890 -5.00 0.01 -43.62
CA GLN A 890 -4.94 -1.25 -42.87
C GLN A 890 -3.48 -1.60 -42.63
N ALA A 891 -3.00 -1.46 -41.39
CA ALA A 891 -1.60 -1.76 -41.06
C ALA A 891 -1.44 -2.25 -39.61
N GLY A 892 -0.29 -2.88 -39.33
CA GLY A 892 -0.01 -3.43 -38.01
C GLY A 892 -0.92 -4.60 -37.62
N ARG A 893 -1.05 -4.88 -36.31
CA ARG A 893 -1.92 -5.95 -35.78
C ARG A 893 -3.37 -5.52 -35.53
N SER A 894 -3.60 -4.21 -35.42
CA SER A 894 -4.88 -3.64 -34.97
C SER A 894 -5.81 -3.24 -36.12
N GLY A 895 -5.41 -3.45 -37.39
CA GLY A 895 -6.22 -3.11 -38.55
C GLY A 895 -6.12 -1.63 -38.92
N ASN A 896 -7.23 -0.87 -38.93
CA ASN A 896 -7.22 0.58 -39.15
C ASN A 896 -7.26 1.40 -37.84
N ALA A 897 -7.11 2.72 -37.96
CA ALA A 897 -7.12 3.64 -36.83
C ALA A 897 -8.42 3.56 -36.00
N LEU A 898 -9.58 3.38 -36.67
CA LEU A 898 -10.87 3.25 -36.01
C LEU A 898 -10.95 1.97 -35.18
N GLN A 899 -10.41 0.86 -35.68
CA GLN A 899 -10.32 -0.40 -34.95
C GLN A 899 -9.42 -0.27 -33.74
N ALA A 900 -8.25 0.32 -33.90
CA ALA A 900 -7.32 0.57 -32.80
C ALA A 900 -7.96 1.41 -31.67
N ALA A 901 -8.65 2.50 -32.01
CA ALA A 901 -9.36 3.32 -31.04
C ALA A 901 -10.58 2.62 -30.41
N SER A 902 -11.29 1.80 -31.20
CA SER A 902 -12.49 1.09 -30.72
C SER A 902 -12.16 -0.09 -29.81
N GLU A 903 -11.05 -0.80 -30.08
CA GLU A 903 -10.58 -1.92 -29.26
C GLU A 903 -10.21 -1.43 -27.84
N GLU A 904 -9.51 -0.31 -27.73
CA GLU A 904 -9.09 0.29 -26.46
C GLU A 904 -10.14 1.26 -25.87
N GLY A 905 -11.24 1.50 -26.58
CA GLY A 905 -12.38 2.27 -26.07
C GLY A 905 -12.19 3.79 -26.01
N HIS A 906 -11.35 4.35 -26.87
CA HIS A 906 -11.04 5.79 -26.90
C HIS A 906 -12.11 6.59 -27.65
N GLU A 907 -13.18 6.95 -26.94
CA GLU A 907 -14.38 7.54 -27.52
C GLU A 907 -14.16 8.84 -28.32
N GLN A 908 -13.33 9.75 -27.81
CA GLN A 908 -13.03 11.02 -28.47
C GLN A 908 -12.30 10.80 -29.80
N VAL A 909 -11.40 9.82 -29.85
CA VAL A 909 -10.67 9.44 -31.06
C VAL A 909 -11.61 8.76 -32.06
N VAL A 910 -12.48 7.86 -31.60
CA VAL A 910 -13.51 7.23 -32.46
C VAL A 910 -14.38 8.29 -33.14
N ARG A 911 -14.86 9.28 -32.39
CA ARG A 911 -15.65 10.39 -32.96
C ARG A 911 -14.87 11.17 -34.02
N MET A 912 -13.64 11.56 -33.71
CA MET A 912 -12.78 12.30 -34.63
C MET A 912 -12.50 11.53 -35.93
N LEU A 913 -12.25 10.22 -35.84
CA LEU A 913 -12.02 9.37 -37.01
C LEU A 913 -13.29 9.23 -37.87
N LEU A 914 -14.47 9.08 -37.24
CA LEU A 914 -15.75 9.03 -37.96
C LEU A 914 -16.06 10.35 -38.67
N GLU A 915 -15.82 11.50 -38.01
CA GLU A 915 -15.96 12.84 -38.62
C GLU A 915 -15.04 13.03 -39.83
N ARG A 916 -13.89 12.33 -39.87
CA ARG A 916 -12.93 12.36 -40.99
C ARG A 916 -13.13 11.21 -41.99
N GLY A 917 -14.29 10.54 -41.97
CA GLY A 917 -14.68 9.56 -42.99
C GLY A 917 -14.09 8.16 -42.80
N ALA A 918 -13.79 7.75 -41.57
CA ALA A 918 -13.43 6.37 -41.27
C ALA A 918 -14.55 5.40 -41.66
N HIS A 919 -14.19 4.27 -42.28
CA HIS A 919 -15.14 3.23 -42.67
C HIS A 919 -15.66 2.49 -41.44
N VAL A 920 -16.95 2.64 -41.20
CA VAL A 920 -17.67 2.12 -40.02
C VAL A 920 -17.76 0.58 -39.99
N ASN A 921 -17.51 -0.10 -41.12
CA ASN A 921 -17.57 -1.58 -41.23
C ASN A 921 -16.32 -2.29 -40.69
N ALA A 922 -15.53 -1.65 -39.83
CA ALA A 922 -14.31 -2.21 -39.28
C ALA A 922 -14.62 -3.03 -38.01
N ARG A 923 -14.09 -4.26 -37.91
CA ARG A 923 -14.34 -5.20 -36.79
C ARG A 923 -14.03 -4.51 -35.44
N ALA A 924 -15.05 -4.21 -34.64
CA ALA A 924 -14.91 -3.66 -33.30
C ALA A 924 -15.58 -4.60 -32.29
N VAL A 925 -14.81 -5.15 -31.35
CA VAL A 925 -15.33 -5.89 -30.19
C VAL A 925 -14.65 -5.29 -28.97
N GLY A 926 -15.10 -4.09 -28.60
CA GLY A 926 -14.55 -3.27 -27.52
C GLY A 926 -15.67 -2.54 -26.76
N ASN A 927 -15.33 -1.43 -26.09
CA ASN A 927 -16.21 -0.64 -25.21
C ASN A 927 -17.66 -0.48 -25.77
N PRO A 928 -18.72 -0.77 -24.97
CA PRO A 928 -20.11 -0.68 -25.41
C PRO A 928 -20.50 0.70 -25.97
N GLN A 929 -19.90 1.79 -25.49
CA GLN A 929 -20.15 3.15 -25.98
C GLN A 929 -19.51 3.40 -27.35
N ALA A 930 -18.31 2.85 -27.60
CA ALA A 930 -17.71 2.88 -28.94
C ALA A 930 -18.55 2.09 -29.94
N VAL A 931 -19.07 0.94 -29.52
CA VAL A 931 -20.01 0.13 -30.34
C VAL A 931 -21.30 0.90 -30.63
N ARG A 932 -21.88 1.61 -29.64
CA ARG A 932 -23.05 2.50 -29.87
C ARG A 932 -22.74 3.57 -30.91
N MET A 933 -21.62 4.28 -30.79
CA MET A 933 -21.24 5.33 -31.74
C MET A 933 -21.03 4.79 -33.16
N LEU A 934 -20.48 3.59 -33.31
CA LEU A 934 -20.35 2.93 -34.61
C LEU A 934 -21.73 2.58 -35.19
N ILE A 935 -22.67 2.07 -34.38
CA ILE A 935 -24.04 1.79 -34.81
C ILE A 935 -24.76 3.08 -35.24
N GLU A 936 -24.65 4.14 -34.45
CA GLU A 936 -25.22 5.47 -34.74
C GLU A 936 -24.63 6.11 -36.00
N ALA A 937 -23.34 5.88 -36.27
CA ALA A 937 -22.65 6.32 -37.49
C ALA A 937 -22.98 5.47 -38.73
N GLY A 938 -23.88 4.48 -38.61
CA GLY A 938 -24.40 3.70 -39.74
C GLY A 938 -23.67 2.39 -40.01
N ALA A 939 -22.99 1.79 -39.01
CA ALA A 939 -22.45 0.43 -39.12
C ALA A 939 -23.55 -0.54 -39.58
N HIS A 940 -23.32 -1.27 -40.68
CA HIS A 940 -24.34 -2.18 -41.20
C HIS A 940 -24.52 -3.41 -40.30
N MET A 941 -25.56 -3.41 -39.48
CA MET A 941 -26.00 -4.58 -38.71
C MET A 941 -26.75 -5.63 -39.58
N ARG A 942 -27.24 -5.23 -40.77
CA ARG A 942 -28.18 -6.03 -41.59
C ARG A 942 -27.77 -6.28 -43.05
N SER A 943 -26.52 -6.03 -43.46
CA SER A 943 -26.10 -6.43 -44.81
C SER A 943 -25.80 -7.94 -44.84
N ARG A 944 -26.56 -8.69 -45.63
CA ARG A 944 -26.30 -10.12 -45.92
C ARG A 944 -24.89 -10.27 -46.50
N GLY A 945 -23.99 -10.82 -45.69
CA GLY A 945 -22.58 -11.06 -46.02
C GLY A 945 -21.66 -10.60 -44.88
N ASP A 946 -21.31 -11.55 -44.00
CA ASP A 946 -20.11 -11.57 -43.13
C ASP A 946 -19.93 -10.61 -41.92
N LEU A 947 -20.85 -9.69 -41.57
CA LEU A 947 -20.66 -8.82 -40.37
C LEU A 947 -21.54 -9.17 -39.13
N ASN A 948 -22.78 -9.62 -39.31
CA ASN A 948 -23.70 -9.86 -38.19
C ASN A 948 -23.34 -11.10 -37.35
N LEU A 949 -22.72 -12.10 -38.00
CA LEU A 949 -22.31 -13.34 -37.37
C LEU A 949 -21.08 -13.12 -36.46
N ASP A 950 -20.13 -12.27 -36.84
CA ASP A 950 -18.83 -12.22 -36.15
C ASP A 950 -18.83 -11.39 -34.85
N ALA A 951 -19.54 -10.25 -34.79
CA ALA A 951 -19.51 -9.35 -33.63
C ALA A 951 -20.26 -9.92 -32.41
N LEU A 952 -21.50 -10.40 -32.60
CA LEU A 952 -22.30 -11.00 -31.54
C LEU A 952 -21.66 -12.30 -31.04
N LEU A 953 -21.12 -13.13 -31.94
CA LEU A 953 -20.42 -14.36 -31.56
C LEU A 953 -19.13 -14.09 -30.80
N LEU A 954 -18.34 -13.12 -31.22
CA LEU A 954 -17.07 -12.80 -30.56
C LEU A 954 -17.33 -12.14 -29.19
N ALA A 955 -18.28 -11.22 -29.08
CA ALA A 955 -18.71 -10.66 -27.79
C ALA A 955 -19.26 -11.76 -26.85
N SER A 956 -19.96 -12.74 -27.43
CA SER A 956 -20.48 -13.88 -26.68
C SER A 956 -19.41 -14.90 -26.27
N GLU A 957 -18.36 -15.07 -27.06
CA GLU A 957 -17.22 -15.93 -26.74
C GLU A 957 -16.27 -15.29 -25.70
N THR A 958 -16.12 -13.97 -25.76
CA THR A 958 -15.25 -13.19 -24.87
C THR A 958 -15.92 -12.79 -23.55
N GLY A 959 -17.26 -12.84 -23.48
CA GLY A 959 -18.02 -12.63 -22.24
C GLY A 959 -18.45 -11.17 -21.99
N HIS A 960 -18.41 -10.31 -23.01
CA HIS A 960 -18.75 -8.89 -22.91
C HIS A 960 -20.27 -8.66 -22.92
N HIS A 961 -20.94 -8.94 -21.81
CA HIS A 961 -22.40 -8.85 -21.69
C HIS A 961 -23.00 -7.48 -22.03
N ASP A 962 -22.33 -6.37 -21.68
CA ASP A 962 -22.82 -5.01 -22.00
C ASP A 962 -22.80 -4.73 -23.51
N VAL A 963 -21.79 -5.25 -24.21
CA VAL A 963 -21.69 -5.17 -25.68
C VAL A 963 -22.76 -6.05 -26.32
N VAL A 964 -22.98 -7.25 -25.78
CA VAL A 964 -24.09 -8.13 -26.22
C VAL A 964 -25.43 -7.42 -26.02
N GLN A 965 -25.65 -6.75 -24.88
CA GLN A 965 -26.86 -5.99 -24.63
C GLN A 965 -27.04 -4.85 -25.63
N VAL A 966 -25.99 -4.07 -25.89
CA VAL A 966 -26.03 -3.00 -26.91
C VAL A 966 -26.39 -3.57 -28.28
N LEU A 967 -25.75 -4.67 -28.70
CA LEU A 967 -26.03 -5.31 -29.98
C LEU A 967 -27.47 -5.84 -30.05
N VAL A 968 -27.97 -6.43 -28.96
CA VAL A 968 -29.35 -6.89 -28.81
C VAL A 968 -30.34 -5.72 -28.92
N ASP A 969 -30.13 -4.63 -28.17
CA ASP A 969 -30.98 -3.44 -28.16
C ASP A 969 -31.12 -2.81 -29.55
N HIS A 970 -30.09 -2.94 -30.39
CA HIS A 970 -30.05 -2.40 -31.75
C HIS A 970 -30.42 -3.43 -32.84
N GLY A 971 -30.92 -4.62 -32.44
CA GLY A 971 -31.52 -5.59 -33.35
C GLY A 971 -30.54 -6.51 -34.08
N ALA A 972 -29.39 -6.84 -33.47
CA ALA A 972 -28.42 -7.83 -33.99
C ALA A 972 -28.92 -9.28 -33.90
N VAL A 973 -29.96 -9.54 -33.10
CA VAL A 973 -30.61 -10.85 -32.97
C VAL A 973 -31.62 -11.01 -34.11
N ASP A 974 -31.46 -12.07 -34.93
CA ASP A 974 -32.39 -12.40 -36.01
C ASP A 974 -33.55 -13.28 -35.50
N HIS A 975 -34.71 -13.16 -36.14
CA HIS A 975 -35.88 -14.01 -35.90
C HIS A 975 -35.65 -15.45 -36.40
N ASP A 976 -34.73 -15.65 -37.36
CA ASP A 976 -34.25 -16.95 -37.81
C ASP A 976 -33.06 -17.40 -36.93
N ALA A 977 -33.37 -18.18 -35.89
CA ALA A 977 -32.58 -18.51 -34.70
C ALA A 977 -31.07 -18.88 -34.82
N LEU A 978 -30.48 -19.05 -36.00
CA LEU A 978 -29.14 -19.62 -36.19
C LEU A 978 -28.02 -18.84 -35.48
N VAL A 979 -27.99 -17.50 -35.61
CA VAL A 979 -26.95 -16.64 -35.04
C VAL A 979 -27.00 -16.65 -33.51
N THR A 980 -28.20 -16.51 -32.96
CA THR A 980 -28.48 -16.55 -31.52
C THR A 980 -28.12 -17.90 -30.91
N CYS A 981 -28.43 -19.00 -31.62
CA CYS A 981 -28.03 -20.35 -31.22
C CYS A 981 -26.52 -20.49 -31.10
N LEU A 982 -25.79 -19.98 -32.09
CA LEU A 982 -24.34 -20.08 -32.15
C LEU A 982 -23.66 -19.17 -31.09
N ALA A 983 -24.26 -18.00 -30.80
CA ALA A 983 -23.83 -17.10 -29.73
C ALA A 983 -24.01 -17.72 -28.35
N LEU A 984 -25.18 -18.32 -28.09
CA LEU A 984 -25.46 -19.12 -26.90
C LEU A 984 -24.48 -20.27 -26.74
N HIS A 985 -24.14 -20.96 -27.84
CA HIS A 985 -23.18 -22.06 -27.81
C HIS A 985 -21.77 -21.60 -27.41
N ARG A 986 -21.26 -20.49 -27.97
CA ARG A 986 -19.94 -19.95 -27.62
C ARG A 986 -19.89 -19.45 -26.17
N ALA A 987 -20.91 -18.73 -25.73
CA ALA A 987 -21.02 -18.25 -24.35
C ALA A 987 -21.07 -19.42 -23.35
N ALA A 988 -21.84 -20.47 -23.66
CA ALA A 988 -21.97 -21.64 -22.81
C ALA A 988 -20.70 -22.51 -22.76
N ASN A 989 -19.97 -22.65 -23.88
CA ASN A 989 -18.67 -23.35 -23.87
C ASN A 989 -17.62 -22.63 -23.01
N ARG A 990 -17.70 -21.29 -22.90
CA ARG A 990 -16.74 -20.48 -22.15
C ARG A 990 -17.19 -20.14 -20.72
N GLY A 991 -18.43 -20.43 -20.33
CA GLY A 991 -18.91 -20.21 -18.96
C GLY A 991 -19.62 -18.88 -18.71
N HIS A 992 -19.96 -18.11 -19.74
CA HIS A 992 -20.41 -16.72 -19.62
C HIS A 992 -21.90 -16.60 -19.29
N LYS A 993 -22.26 -16.79 -18.01
CA LYS A 993 -23.66 -16.82 -17.53
C LYS A 993 -24.48 -15.57 -17.87
N LYS A 994 -23.94 -14.38 -17.62
CA LYS A 994 -24.65 -13.11 -17.90
C LYS A 994 -24.96 -12.92 -19.38
N VAL A 995 -24.05 -13.31 -20.26
CA VAL A 995 -24.29 -13.27 -21.72
C VAL A 995 -25.43 -14.21 -22.10
N ILE A 996 -25.46 -15.42 -21.52
CA ILE A 996 -26.52 -16.40 -21.76
C ILE A 996 -27.87 -15.83 -21.30
N GLU A 997 -27.93 -15.16 -20.15
CA GLU A 997 -29.14 -14.50 -19.65
C GLU A 997 -29.63 -13.43 -20.64
N VAL A 998 -28.77 -12.49 -21.04
CA VAL A 998 -29.12 -11.42 -22.01
C VAL A 998 -29.60 -12.01 -23.35
N LEU A 999 -28.92 -13.02 -23.89
CA LEU A 999 -29.33 -13.65 -25.14
C LEU A 999 -30.67 -14.38 -25.00
N LEU A 1000 -30.93 -15.06 -23.88
CA LEU A 1000 -32.21 -15.72 -23.62
C LEU A 1000 -33.36 -14.73 -23.40
N ASP A 1001 -33.09 -13.58 -22.78
CA ASP A 1001 -34.07 -12.50 -22.60
C ASP A 1001 -34.49 -11.85 -23.92
N SER A 1002 -33.60 -11.87 -24.92
CA SER A 1002 -33.82 -11.23 -26.22
C SER A 1002 -34.65 -12.04 -27.23
N VAL A 1003 -34.90 -13.33 -26.98
CA VAL A 1003 -35.62 -14.20 -27.92
C VAL A 1003 -37.12 -14.23 -27.57
N PRO A 1004 -38.03 -13.84 -28.50
CA PRO A 1004 -39.46 -13.92 -28.26
C PRO A 1004 -39.95 -15.38 -28.20
N ALA A 1005 -40.79 -15.69 -27.22
CA ALA A 1005 -41.35 -17.02 -26.94
C ALA A 1005 -42.16 -17.65 -28.10
N THR A 1006 -42.53 -16.86 -29.11
CA THR A 1006 -43.60 -17.20 -30.06
C THR A 1006 -43.12 -17.74 -31.41
N SER A 1007 -41.83 -17.98 -31.65
CA SER A 1007 -41.34 -18.47 -32.97
C SER A 1007 -40.64 -19.83 -32.96
N SER A 1008 -40.73 -20.62 -31.88
CA SER A 1008 -39.95 -21.85 -31.74
C SER A 1008 -40.46 -23.03 -32.58
N ASP A 1009 -39.77 -23.34 -33.67
CA ASP A 1009 -39.68 -24.72 -34.18
C ASP A 1009 -38.96 -25.58 -33.12
N PRO A 1010 -39.61 -26.59 -32.50
CA PRO A 1010 -39.03 -27.41 -31.43
C PRO A 1010 -37.71 -28.10 -31.80
N LEU A 1011 -37.46 -28.28 -33.10
CA LEU A 1011 -36.25 -28.91 -33.64
C LEU A 1011 -34.98 -28.04 -33.47
N GLN A 1012 -35.11 -26.71 -33.42
CA GLN A 1012 -33.95 -25.82 -33.26
C GLN A 1012 -33.42 -25.82 -31.82
N TRP A 1013 -34.30 -25.70 -30.82
CA TRP A 1013 -33.92 -25.73 -29.40
C TRP A 1013 -33.38 -27.07 -28.93
N THR A 1014 -33.87 -28.18 -29.49
CA THR A 1014 -33.35 -29.52 -29.20
C THR A 1014 -31.92 -29.72 -29.72
N SER A 1015 -31.53 -29.06 -30.81
CA SER A 1015 -30.14 -29.02 -31.28
C SER A 1015 -29.23 -28.24 -30.32
N ILE A 1016 -29.68 -27.05 -29.87
CA ILE A 1016 -28.94 -26.23 -28.89
C ILE A 1016 -28.70 -27.02 -27.61
N LEU A 1017 -29.74 -27.60 -27.01
CA LEU A 1017 -29.69 -28.36 -25.75
C LEU A 1017 -28.77 -29.58 -25.79
N ARG A 1018 -28.50 -30.14 -26.98
CA ARG A 1018 -27.54 -31.24 -27.18
C ARG A 1018 -26.09 -30.78 -27.28
N SER A 1019 -25.85 -29.51 -27.61
CA SER A 1019 -24.52 -28.97 -27.91
C SER A 1019 -23.86 -28.22 -26.76
N VAL A 1020 -24.61 -27.73 -25.76
CA VAL A 1020 -24.07 -26.94 -24.63
C VAL A 1020 -23.85 -27.76 -23.34
N PRO A 1021 -22.90 -27.37 -22.46
CA PRO A 1021 -22.63 -28.06 -21.20
C PRO A 1021 -23.88 -28.22 -20.30
N ARG A 1022 -23.91 -29.31 -19.50
CA ARG A 1022 -25.07 -29.69 -18.65
C ARG A 1022 -25.64 -28.55 -17.79
N TRP A 1023 -24.78 -27.67 -17.27
CA TRP A 1023 -25.21 -26.56 -16.42
C TRP A 1023 -25.91 -25.45 -17.23
N ALA A 1024 -25.50 -25.20 -18.49
CA ALA A 1024 -26.17 -24.26 -19.39
C ALA A 1024 -27.49 -24.85 -19.95
N SER A 1025 -27.52 -26.16 -20.18
CA SER A 1025 -28.74 -26.89 -20.55
C SER A 1025 -29.85 -26.74 -19.51
N LEU A 1026 -29.51 -26.66 -18.21
CA LEU A 1026 -30.46 -26.42 -17.13
C LEU A 1026 -31.05 -25.00 -17.16
N ALA A 1027 -30.24 -23.98 -17.45
CA ALA A 1027 -30.71 -22.60 -17.58
C ALA A 1027 -31.66 -22.40 -18.77
N VAL A 1028 -31.30 -22.97 -19.93
CA VAL A 1028 -32.17 -22.96 -21.13
C VAL A 1028 -33.47 -23.73 -20.88
N LYS A 1029 -33.41 -24.89 -20.20
CA LYS A 1029 -34.60 -25.67 -19.81
C LYS A 1029 -35.49 -24.90 -18.84
N ALA A 1030 -34.92 -24.22 -17.84
CA ALA A 1030 -35.68 -23.45 -16.86
C ALA A 1030 -36.55 -22.36 -17.51
N ARG A 1031 -36.04 -21.72 -18.56
CA ARG A 1031 -36.79 -20.75 -19.38
C ARG A 1031 -37.92 -21.41 -20.18
N LEU A 1032 -37.61 -22.49 -20.90
CA LEU A 1032 -38.59 -23.24 -21.70
C LEU A 1032 -39.74 -23.81 -20.83
N THR A 1033 -39.47 -24.17 -19.57
CA THR A 1033 -40.50 -24.66 -18.64
C THR A 1033 -41.32 -23.55 -17.98
N HIS A 1034 -40.90 -22.29 -18.04
CA HIS A 1034 -41.56 -21.18 -17.35
C HIS A 1034 -42.71 -20.55 -18.16
N GLU A 1035 -42.78 -20.80 -19.48
CA GLU A 1035 -43.78 -20.20 -20.37
C GLU A 1035 -44.76 -21.21 -21.02
N GLY A 1036 -44.70 -22.50 -20.65
CA GLY A 1036 -45.69 -23.52 -21.03
C GLY A 1036 -45.10 -24.79 -21.60
#